data_AF-A0AAJ7XBN3-F1
#
_entry.id   AF-A0AAJ7XBN3-F1
#
_cell.length_a   1.000
_cell.length_b   1.000
_cell.length_c   1.000
_cell.angle_alpha   90.00
_cell.angle_beta   90.00
_cell.angle_gamma   90.00
#
_symmetry.space_group_name_H-M   'P 1'
#
loop_
_entity.id
_entity.type
_entity.pdbx_description
1 polymer ?
#
loop_
_entity_poly.entity_id
_entity_poly.type
_entity_poly.pdbx_seq_one_letter_code
_entity_poly.pdbx_strand_id
1 'polypeptide(L)'
;MSSHSLWDLLDAEFDHLLVDMKPFVLKLSNKTERQCCALWVKKLCEPPGGMRAAVWRPERNAYARLLLDMLRYGRLEGPFSSKPPAGSLQPLPADQKRDGPAWDEDLDRLPSWAAGELESPQLSQGLSRDARSHLAFSDSCQEHRRKWKISQDRSSQSTNAMHRSREDDPTTISIENPRYLREKPIPLSPIVPRKGSRKMDPLLLDAEAFNTKYQKEMGLKMKAMKEQFQKEQVAMQLKHETHVQEILDGKKCELEELNAVHQNKQKEAADAVRKLEKKVDVLVQESQVVRETKDKQIEELMKMMGQSGKNLKNEYEKKLNEAIASLEQERLELQKHHTESIQALLDETNMRLAHMEAEHKAHALLTGNVKKELEARVEQLKADGEAQVKQKSRLEQENAELTHRNQALSRELQDVKGWFSAAQRDTEQLSQEHEHSVKQLQARLEGNIHFLKQEHAVAAAKAAAVREDLEMKVNILKQQLEEVEHQGQLQLKESEAIFREEKFQLEHLHEKKLKSAHDKLEQEKEQCQKSITALETALRDKEEKLRKVGEMQRVQARQADATLEQLRKEVELNTEKVLMEMKQQMQRVEEDLRRAKAVRERQAEEFSHQQQALQQQHEQQLRDVRLHCEEEKSRLLEQHATHMESVARTHAATLEQRQRDLQATAAERENQAREWRHKDAEIIAQLEETVLKLQEEVEQANCLRKQQLVELGLLREEEKQATLLQHETICAQIRAEAERTTLDAHKQHAVEIEQSSAKSAEELKKMEVDYSVKLSQAAKAIMDLQAQVASIHEEASQKSLDAEKRLHDAVTKMQGDLEALRQEHRSTLQELHGQKDTHLRLSASWEKQLQEIGLKHQEQVTALRQEHEKKLKGLMPADVRKQLEETIASLQSQVNCLQKRASLLQEQLDNQKTL
;
A
#
# COMPACT_ATOMS: atom_id res chain seq x y z
N MET A 1 -55.28 19.86 -5.95
CA MET A 1 -54.19 20.63 -5.29
C MET A 1 -54.68 22.06 -5.14
N SER A 2 -54.28 22.79 -4.09
CA SER A 2 -54.69 24.20 -3.90
C SER A 2 -53.97 25.11 -4.89
N SER A 3 -54.63 26.20 -5.33
CA SER A 3 -54.07 27.18 -6.27
C SER A 3 -52.76 27.81 -5.77
N HIS A 4 -52.61 27.98 -4.46
CA HIS A 4 -51.38 28.47 -3.83
C HIS A 4 -50.17 27.58 -4.14
N SER A 5 -50.31 26.26 -3.95
CA SER A 5 -49.22 25.29 -4.16
C SER A 5 -48.66 25.27 -5.59
N LEU A 6 -49.41 25.74 -6.58
CA LEU A 6 -48.91 25.94 -7.95
C LEU A 6 -48.11 27.24 -8.09
N TRP A 7 -48.50 28.30 -7.38
CA TRP A 7 -47.85 29.60 -7.42
C TRP A 7 -46.53 29.57 -6.63
N ASP A 8 -46.52 28.89 -5.48
CA ASP A 8 -45.33 28.67 -4.66
C ASP A 8 -44.25 27.92 -5.46
N LEU A 9 -44.66 26.92 -6.26
CA LEU A 9 -43.77 26.17 -7.16
C LEU A 9 -43.21 27.05 -8.30
N LEU A 10 -44.05 27.90 -8.91
CA LEU A 10 -43.62 28.83 -9.97
C LEU A 10 -42.71 29.94 -9.44
N ASP A 11 -42.86 30.37 -8.18
CA ASP A 11 -41.95 31.34 -7.56
C ASP A 11 -40.60 30.70 -7.21
N ALA A 12 -40.61 29.48 -6.64
CA ALA A 12 -39.37 28.73 -6.40
C ALA A 12 -38.59 28.43 -7.71
N GLU A 13 -39.29 28.08 -8.80
CA GLU A 13 -38.67 27.91 -10.13
C GLU A 13 -37.98 29.20 -10.60
N PHE A 14 -38.61 30.36 -10.38
CA PHE A 14 -38.04 31.65 -10.78
C PHE A 14 -36.79 32.02 -9.97
N ASP A 15 -36.80 31.76 -8.65
CA ASP A 15 -35.63 31.99 -7.79
C ASP A 15 -34.43 31.13 -8.23
N HIS A 16 -34.66 29.87 -8.62
CA HIS A 16 -33.63 29.02 -9.23
C HIS A 16 -33.09 29.62 -10.55
N LEU A 17 -33.97 30.04 -11.47
CA LEU A 17 -33.56 30.65 -12.74
C LEU A 17 -32.74 31.93 -12.53
N LEU A 18 -33.07 32.76 -11.54
CA LEU A 18 -32.28 33.96 -11.19
C LEU A 18 -30.89 33.64 -10.66
N VAL A 19 -30.74 32.57 -9.87
CA VAL A 19 -29.43 32.10 -9.38
C VAL A 19 -28.58 31.62 -10.56
N ASP A 20 -29.15 30.82 -11.46
CA ASP A 20 -28.47 30.29 -12.63
C ASP A 20 -28.01 31.37 -13.62
N MET A 21 -28.77 32.45 -13.81
CA MET A 21 -28.38 33.57 -14.68
C MET A 21 -27.13 34.33 -14.19
N LYS A 22 -26.98 34.45 -12.86
CA LYS A 22 -26.00 35.32 -12.20
C LYS A 22 -24.56 35.15 -12.73
N PRO A 23 -23.98 33.94 -12.86
CA PRO A 23 -22.64 33.77 -13.43
C PRO A 23 -22.53 34.20 -14.90
N PHE A 24 -23.57 34.05 -15.72
CA PHE A 24 -23.53 34.43 -17.14
C PHE A 24 -23.66 35.95 -17.33
N VAL A 25 -24.59 36.61 -16.63
CA VAL A 25 -24.74 38.09 -16.69
C VAL A 25 -23.47 38.80 -16.25
N LEU A 26 -22.74 38.25 -15.27
CA LEU A 26 -21.45 38.80 -14.83
C LEU A 26 -20.31 38.57 -15.85
N LYS A 27 -20.38 37.52 -16.67
CA LYS A 27 -19.40 37.20 -17.72
C LYS A 27 -19.59 38.00 -19.03
N LEU A 28 -20.78 38.55 -19.28
CA LEU A 28 -21.05 39.40 -20.47
C LEU A 28 -20.02 40.54 -20.58
N SER A 29 -19.19 40.52 -21.62
CA SER A 29 -18.14 41.52 -21.84
C SER A 29 -18.70 42.89 -22.23
N ASN A 30 -19.78 42.93 -23.02
CA ASN A 30 -20.41 44.16 -23.47
C ASN A 30 -21.21 44.84 -22.34
N LYS A 31 -20.88 46.12 -22.08
CA LYS A 31 -21.50 46.94 -21.05
C LYS A 31 -22.97 47.27 -21.34
N THR A 32 -23.38 47.42 -22.61
CA THR A 32 -24.77 47.75 -22.95
C THR A 32 -25.69 46.54 -22.78
N GLU A 33 -25.27 45.37 -23.26
CA GLU A 33 -25.94 44.08 -23.02
C GLU A 33 -26.11 43.82 -21.52
N ARG A 34 -25.04 43.95 -20.73
CA ARG A 34 -25.09 43.78 -19.27
C ARG A 34 -26.09 44.73 -18.60
N GLN A 35 -26.24 45.95 -19.12
CA GLN A 35 -27.25 46.91 -18.67
C GLN A 35 -28.67 46.54 -19.12
N CYS A 36 -28.86 46.03 -20.35
CA CYS A 36 -30.16 45.53 -20.81
C CYS A 36 -30.61 44.30 -20.00
N CYS A 37 -29.73 43.34 -19.74
CA CYS A 37 -30.01 42.21 -18.85
C CYS A 37 -30.39 42.66 -17.44
N ALA A 38 -29.68 43.63 -16.86
CA ALA A 38 -30.02 44.16 -15.53
C ALA A 38 -31.41 44.83 -15.51
N LEU A 39 -31.81 45.52 -16.58
CA LEU A 39 -33.15 46.09 -16.72
C LEU A 39 -34.23 45.01 -16.90
N TRP A 40 -33.96 43.95 -17.67
CA TRP A 40 -34.88 42.82 -17.84
C TRP A 40 -35.03 41.97 -16.58
N VAL A 41 -33.94 41.64 -15.88
CA VAL A 41 -33.99 40.95 -14.58
C VAL A 41 -34.79 41.78 -13.57
N LYS A 42 -34.56 43.10 -13.51
CA LYS A 42 -35.39 43.99 -12.69
C LYS A 42 -36.87 43.93 -13.09
N LYS A 43 -37.18 43.93 -14.40
CA LYS A 43 -38.55 43.85 -14.92
C LYS A 43 -39.26 42.55 -14.55
N LEU A 44 -38.55 41.42 -14.55
CA LEU A 44 -39.08 40.11 -14.14
C LEU A 44 -39.34 40.04 -12.62
N CYS A 45 -38.67 40.88 -11.82
CA CYS A 45 -38.90 41.04 -10.39
C CYS A 45 -39.96 42.09 -10.02
N GLU A 46 -40.54 42.83 -10.99
CA GLU A 46 -41.62 43.78 -10.71
C GLU A 46 -42.94 43.04 -10.43
N PRO A 47 -43.72 43.42 -9.41
CA PRO A 47 -45.00 42.77 -9.12
C PRO A 47 -45.99 42.92 -10.30
N PRO A 48 -46.99 42.01 -10.43
CA PRO A 48 -47.92 42.00 -11.56
C PRO A 48 -48.82 43.26 -11.60
N GLY A 49 -48.34 44.30 -12.29
CA GLY A 49 -49.03 45.58 -12.49
C GLY A 49 -50.29 45.45 -13.34
N GLY A 50 -51.40 45.03 -12.72
CA GLY A 50 -52.72 44.88 -13.34
C GLY A 50 -52.97 43.54 -14.05
N MET A 51 -51.92 42.71 -14.27
CA MET A 51 -52.09 41.35 -14.81
C MET A 51 -52.55 40.37 -13.72
N ARG A 52 -53.42 39.41 -14.03
CA ARG A 52 -53.78 38.35 -13.08
C ARG A 52 -52.56 37.49 -12.76
N ALA A 53 -52.31 37.26 -11.47
CA ALA A 53 -51.15 36.51 -10.97
C ALA A 53 -50.98 35.09 -11.58
N ALA A 54 -52.09 34.43 -11.94
CA ALA A 54 -52.09 33.12 -12.60
C ALA A 54 -51.57 33.15 -14.07
N VAL A 55 -51.58 34.31 -14.73
CA VAL A 55 -51.02 34.50 -16.09
C VAL A 55 -49.59 35.04 -15.99
N TRP A 56 -49.35 35.96 -15.05
CA TRP A 56 -48.05 36.63 -14.93
C TRP A 56 -46.91 35.70 -14.49
N ARG A 57 -47.15 34.77 -13.53
CA ARG A 57 -46.09 33.86 -13.05
C ARG A 57 -45.54 32.93 -14.15
N PRO A 58 -46.38 32.18 -14.91
CA PRO A 58 -45.88 31.39 -16.03
C PRO A 58 -45.13 32.22 -17.08
N GLU A 59 -45.61 33.44 -17.37
CA GLU A 59 -44.99 34.31 -18.37
C GLU A 59 -43.62 34.84 -17.92
N ARG A 60 -43.50 35.29 -16.66
CA ARG A 60 -42.22 35.65 -16.03
C ARG A 60 -41.23 34.50 -16.14
N ASN A 61 -41.66 33.27 -15.82
CA ASN A 61 -40.79 32.09 -15.87
C ASN A 61 -40.38 31.76 -17.31
N ALA A 62 -41.27 31.92 -18.30
CA ALA A 62 -40.94 31.74 -19.71
C ALA A 62 -39.88 32.74 -20.22
N TYR A 63 -40.02 34.03 -19.90
CA TYR A 63 -38.96 35.03 -20.17
C TYR A 63 -37.66 34.71 -19.42
N ALA A 64 -37.74 34.18 -18.20
CA ALA A 64 -36.56 33.83 -17.42
C ALA A 64 -35.80 32.64 -18.04
N ARG A 65 -36.48 31.56 -18.44
CA ARG A 65 -35.87 30.43 -19.16
C ARG A 65 -35.19 30.91 -20.47
N LEU A 66 -35.93 31.67 -21.28
CA LEU A 66 -35.42 32.19 -22.56
C LEU A 66 -34.19 33.09 -22.40
N LEU A 67 -34.18 33.96 -21.37
CA LEU A 67 -33.03 34.80 -21.04
C LEU A 67 -31.83 33.96 -20.58
N LEU A 68 -32.05 32.94 -19.74
CA LEU A 68 -30.99 32.06 -19.25
C LEU A 68 -30.33 31.28 -20.39
N ASP A 69 -31.11 30.74 -21.33
CA ASP A 69 -30.55 29.99 -22.46
C ASP A 69 -29.82 30.92 -23.45
N MET A 70 -30.36 32.09 -23.77
CA MET A 70 -29.64 33.11 -24.57
C MET A 70 -28.32 33.57 -23.91
N LEU A 71 -28.29 33.65 -22.57
CA LEU A 71 -27.08 33.93 -21.79
C LEU A 71 -26.07 32.77 -21.81
N ARG A 72 -26.52 31.51 -21.85
CA ARG A 72 -25.66 30.33 -21.99
C ARG A 72 -24.98 30.28 -23.36
N TYR A 73 -25.70 30.59 -24.44
CA TYR A 73 -25.15 30.66 -25.81
C TYR A 73 -24.44 31.99 -26.13
N GLY A 74 -24.40 32.94 -25.20
CA GLY A 74 -23.67 34.20 -25.35
C GLY A 74 -24.25 35.16 -26.41
N ARG A 75 -25.55 35.05 -26.73
CA ARG A 75 -26.23 35.87 -27.76
C ARG A 75 -27.58 36.36 -27.26
N LEU A 76 -27.71 37.67 -27.04
CA LEU A 76 -28.93 38.32 -26.56
C LEU A 76 -29.73 38.86 -27.75
N GLU A 77 -30.55 38.00 -28.33
CA GLU A 77 -31.40 38.30 -29.49
C GLU A 77 -32.88 38.50 -29.05
N GLY A 78 -33.75 38.87 -29.99
CA GLY A 78 -35.17 39.10 -29.71
C GLY A 78 -35.43 40.20 -28.65
N PRO A 79 -36.31 39.98 -27.65
CA PRO A 79 -36.75 41.04 -26.73
C PRO A 79 -35.61 41.65 -25.89
N PHE A 80 -34.60 40.85 -25.54
CA PHE A 80 -33.51 41.24 -24.65
C PHE A 80 -32.47 42.17 -25.29
N SER A 81 -32.50 42.31 -26.62
CA SER A 81 -31.69 43.28 -27.38
C SER A 81 -32.07 44.75 -27.09
N SER A 82 -33.26 44.98 -26.52
CA SER A 82 -33.83 46.29 -26.23
C SER A 82 -34.20 46.45 -24.75
N LYS A 83 -34.56 47.66 -24.31
CA LYS A 83 -35.06 47.87 -22.94
C LYS A 83 -36.50 47.33 -22.81
N PRO A 84 -36.87 46.71 -21.68
CA PRO A 84 -38.22 46.20 -21.48
C PRO A 84 -39.28 47.30 -21.62
N PRO A 85 -40.42 47.03 -22.28
CA PRO A 85 -41.47 48.01 -22.48
C PRO A 85 -42.15 48.42 -21.16
N ALA A 86 -42.68 49.64 -21.13
CA ALA A 86 -43.49 50.14 -20.02
C ALA A 86 -44.86 49.46 -20.00
N GLY A 87 -45.36 49.14 -18.80
CA GLY A 87 -46.60 48.36 -18.60
C GLY A 87 -46.33 46.95 -18.07
N SER A 88 -47.30 46.05 -18.27
CA SER A 88 -47.20 44.63 -17.89
C SER A 88 -46.42 43.81 -18.94
N LEU A 89 -45.82 42.69 -18.51
CA LEU A 89 -45.16 41.74 -19.41
C LEU A 89 -46.14 41.28 -20.50
N GLN A 90 -45.73 41.39 -21.76
CA GLN A 90 -46.51 40.88 -22.90
C GLN A 90 -46.24 39.39 -23.09
N PRO A 91 -47.24 38.55 -23.43
CA PRO A 91 -46.99 37.13 -23.67
C PRO A 91 -45.95 36.90 -24.77
N LEU A 92 -44.99 36.00 -24.54
CA LEU A 92 -44.06 35.57 -25.58
C LEU A 92 -44.84 34.88 -26.73
N PRO A 93 -44.45 35.14 -28.00
CA PRO A 93 -44.94 34.37 -29.15
C PRO A 93 -44.72 32.86 -28.95
N ALA A 94 -45.61 32.02 -29.49
CA ALA A 94 -45.56 30.58 -29.29
C ALA A 94 -44.28 29.95 -29.86
N ASP A 95 -43.79 30.51 -30.97
CA ASP A 95 -42.49 30.23 -31.61
C ASP A 95 -41.26 30.53 -30.72
N GLN A 96 -41.41 31.38 -29.71
CA GLN A 96 -40.38 31.71 -28.71
C GLN A 96 -40.56 30.93 -27.39
N LYS A 97 -41.71 30.29 -27.19
CA LYS A 97 -41.98 29.39 -26.05
C LYS A 97 -41.58 27.95 -26.41
N ARG A 98 -40.28 27.70 -26.54
CA ARG A 98 -39.73 26.34 -26.71
C ARG A 98 -39.65 25.60 -25.37
N ASP A 99 -40.23 24.40 -25.32
CA ASP A 99 -39.94 23.41 -24.29
C ASP A 99 -38.77 22.51 -24.75
N GLY A 100 -37.58 22.74 -24.18
CA GLY A 100 -36.39 21.90 -24.35
C GLY A 100 -35.52 22.20 -25.59
N PRO A 101 -34.18 22.12 -25.46
CA PRO A 101 -33.26 22.24 -26.60
C PRO A 101 -33.07 20.89 -27.30
N ALA A 102 -33.47 20.80 -28.57
CA ALA A 102 -33.00 19.78 -29.50
C ALA A 102 -31.83 20.35 -30.33
N TRP A 103 -30.66 20.47 -29.69
CA TRP A 103 -29.40 20.95 -30.28
C TRP A 103 -28.21 20.25 -29.60
N ASP A 104 -28.08 18.95 -29.85
CA ASP A 104 -27.04 18.09 -29.27
C ASP A 104 -26.19 17.44 -30.39
N GLU A 105 -25.72 18.30 -31.30
CA GLU A 105 -24.67 18.05 -32.30
C GLU A 105 -23.71 19.27 -32.29
N ASP A 106 -22.43 19.06 -32.60
CA ASP A 106 -21.36 20.09 -32.65
C ASP A 106 -21.01 20.84 -31.34
N LEU A 107 -20.91 20.13 -30.20
CA LEU A 107 -20.09 20.59 -29.06
C LEU A 107 -18.80 19.78 -28.81
N ASP A 108 -18.53 18.76 -29.63
CA ASP A 108 -17.43 17.82 -29.42
C ASP A 108 -16.12 18.25 -30.14
N ARG A 109 -15.64 19.49 -29.87
CA ARG A 109 -14.31 19.95 -30.32
C ARG A 109 -13.73 21.17 -29.59
N LEU A 110 -12.41 21.05 -29.32
CA LEU A 110 -11.42 22.07 -28.90
C LEU A 110 -11.36 22.44 -27.39
N PRO A 111 -10.14 22.69 -26.83
CA PRO A 111 -8.82 22.19 -27.24
C PRO A 111 -7.96 21.61 -26.08
N SER A 112 -7.01 20.74 -26.44
CA SER A 112 -6.26 19.85 -25.53
C SER A 112 -5.08 20.51 -24.79
N TRP A 113 -5.31 21.56 -23.99
CA TRP A 113 -4.27 22.14 -23.12
C TRP A 113 -4.67 22.30 -21.64
N ALA A 114 -5.92 21.98 -21.28
CA ALA A 114 -6.39 21.95 -19.89
C ALA A 114 -6.15 20.58 -19.19
N ALA A 115 -5.23 19.76 -19.71
CA ALA A 115 -4.80 18.50 -19.11
C ALA A 115 -3.47 18.71 -18.38
N GLY A 116 -3.51 18.82 -17.06
CA GLY A 116 -2.34 19.10 -16.23
C GLY A 116 -2.65 18.93 -14.74
N GLU A 117 -2.41 17.71 -14.24
CA GLU A 117 -2.08 17.38 -12.85
C GLU A 117 -2.95 17.99 -11.72
N LEU A 118 -3.89 17.18 -11.23
CA LEU A 118 -3.72 16.62 -9.88
C LEU A 118 -4.39 15.24 -9.76
N GLU A 119 -3.74 14.32 -9.06
CA GLU A 119 -4.17 12.92 -8.97
C GLU A 119 -5.32 12.72 -7.97
N SER A 120 -6.18 11.74 -8.24
CA SER A 120 -7.13 11.20 -7.26
C SER A 120 -6.61 9.90 -6.67
N PRO A 121 -6.64 9.76 -5.33
CA PRO A 121 -7.30 8.59 -4.76
C PRO A 121 -8.17 8.93 -3.52
N GLN A 122 -9.27 8.25 -3.20
CA GLN A 122 -10.04 7.21 -3.89
C GLN A 122 -11.40 7.02 -3.15
N LEU A 123 -12.19 6.01 -3.55
CA LEU A 123 -13.23 5.32 -2.75
C LEU A 123 -14.59 6.03 -2.44
N SER A 124 -15.55 5.69 -3.31
CA SER A 124 -16.83 5.01 -2.98
C SER A 124 -17.84 5.63 -1.98
N GLN A 125 -18.99 6.01 -2.56
CA GLN A 125 -20.35 5.55 -2.20
C GLN A 125 -20.65 5.15 -0.74
N GLY A 126 -21.56 5.88 -0.10
CA GLY A 126 -22.34 5.43 1.07
C GLY A 126 -23.80 5.92 0.95
N LEU A 127 -24.77 5.00 0.98
CA LEU A 127 -26.20 5.29 0.85
C LEU A 127 -26.92 5.30 2.21
N SER A 128 -28.21 5.67 2.14
CA SER A 128 -29.26 5.37 3.13
C SER A 128 -29.33 6.19 4.43
N ARG A 129 -29.99 7.33 4.33
CA ARG A 129 -31.39 7.47 4.81
C ARG A 129 -31.85 6.44 5.88
N ASP A 130 -31.85 6.87 7.13
CA ASP A 130 -32.76 6.43 8.21
C ASP A 130 -32.70 7.50 9.35
N ALA A 131 -33.68 7.70 10.22
CA ALA A 131 -35.03 7.15 10.31
C ALA A 131 -36.01 8.21 10.85
N ARG A 132 -37.25 7.81 11.16
CA ARG A 132 -38.35 8.70 11.58
C ARG A 132 -38.10 9.40 12.92
N SER A 133 -38.60 10.63 12.97
CA SER A 133 -38.93 11.39 14.19
C SER A 133 -39.65 10.55 15.26
N HIS A 134 -39.23 10.71 16.52
CA HIS A 134 -40.13 10.57 17.67
C HIS A 134 -40.03 11.85 18.51
N LEU A 135 -41.09 12.67 18.50
CA LEU A 135 -41.21 13.86 19.34
C LEU A 135 -42.03 13.50 20.58
N ALA A 136 -41.53 13.89 21.76
CA ALA A 136 -42.29 13.91 23.00
C ALA A 136 -41.95 15.19 23.76
N PHE A 137 -42.95 16.06 23.93
CA PHE A 137 -42.84 17.33 24.67
C PHE A 137 -44.21 17.69 25.27
N SER A 138 -44.21 18.53 26.30
CA SER A 138 -45.35 18.89 27.16
C SER A 138 -45.82 17.71 28.03
N ASP A 139 -45.66 17.71 29.36
CA ASP A 139 -46.03 18.72 30.36
C ASP A 139 -47.52 19.08 30.37
N SER A 140 -48.17 18.81 31.51
CA SER A 140 -49.32 19.56 32.05
C SER A 140 -49.67 19.03 33.45
N CYS A 141 -49.78 19.93 34.42
CA CYS A 141 -50.38 19.63 35.72
C CYS A 141 -51.91 19.79 35.66
N GLN A 142 -52.67 18.96 36.40
CA GLN A 142 -54.04 19.34 36.80
C GLN A 142 -54.51 18.64 38.09
N GLU A 143 -55.11 19.40 38.99
CA GLU A 143 -55.80 18.88 40.18
C GLU A 143 -57.23 18.43 39.81
N HIS A 144 -57.78 17.41 40.47
CA HIS A 144 -59.14 17.55 41.04
C HIS A 144 -59.59 16.50 42.10
N ARG A 145 -59.99 17.05 43.27
CA ARG A 145 -61.33 16.90 43.88
C ARG A 145 -61.77 15.56 44.52
N ARG A 146 -61.57 15.49 45.84
CA ARG A 146 -62.52 15.08 46.93
C ARG A 146 -63.30 13.72 46.84
N LYS A 147 -63.16 12.90 47.91
CA LYS A 147 -64.34 12.40 48.70
C LYS A 147 -63.96 11.89 50.11
N TRP A 148 -64.92 11.36 50.87
CA TRP A 148 -64.92 11.23 52.34
C TRP A 148 -65.15 9.79 52.86
N LYS A 149 -64.64 9.52 54.07
CA LYS A 149 -65.09 8.57 55.14
C LYS A 149 -65.39 7.09 54.81
N ILE A 150 -64.92 6.21 55.72
CA ILE A 150 -65.71 5.18 56.43
C ILE A 150 -64.92 4.71 57.68
N SER A 151 -65.59 4.05 58.65
CA SER A 151 -65.03 3.55 59.92
C SER A 151 -65.15 2.02 60.04
N GLN A 152 -64.83 1.44 61.22
CA GLN A 152 -64.98 0.01 61.62
C GLN A 152 -63.92 -0.98 61.07
N ASP A 153 -63.48 -2.04 61.78
CA ASP A 153 -63.61 -2.44 63.21
C ASP A 153 -62.50 -3.45 63.61
N ARG A 154 -62.53 -3.94 64.87
CA ARG A 154 -62.18 -5.29 65.42
C ARG A 154 -61.56 -6.37 64.48
N SER A 155 -60.73 -7.34 64.93
CA SER A 155 -60.51 -7.86 66.30
C SER A 155 -59.30 -8.83 66.44
N SER A 156 -58.65 -8.80 67.61
CA SER A 156 -58.12 -9.91 68.45
C SER A 156 -57.44 -11.17 67.87
N GLN A 157 -56.26 -11.49 68.40
CA GLN A 157 -55.88 -12.77 69.06
C GLN A 157 -54.48 -12.60 69.72
N SER A 158 -53.97 -13.42 70.66
CA SER A 158 -54.52 -14.14 71.83
C SER A 158 -53.43 -15.08 72.36
N THR A 159 -53.05 -15.03 73.65
CA THR A 159 -52.60 -16.21 74.44
C THR A 159 -52.47 -15.88 75.93
N ASN A 160 -52.54 -16.92 76.78
CA ASN A 160 -52.50 -16.87 78.25
C ASN A 160 -51.10 -17.34 78.77
N ALA A 161 -50.76 -17.51 80.06
CA ALA A 161 -51.57 -17.60 81.29
C ALA A 161 -50.75 -17.44 82.60
N MET A 162 -51.42 -17.00 83.69
CA MET A 162 -51.22 -17.41 85.10
C MET A 162 -49.87 -17.06 85.82
N HIS A 163 -49.75 -17.08 87.16
CA HIS A 163 -50.59 -17.67 88.24
C HIS A 163 -50.70 -16.76 89.51
N ARG A 164 -51.29 -17.25 90.62
CA ARG A 164 -51.68 -16.50 91.85
C ARG A 164 -50.66 -16.60 93.00
N SER A 165 -50.77 -15.74 94.05
CA SER A 165 -51.14 -16.12 95.45
C SER A 165 -51.18 -14.93 96.45
N ARG A 166 -51.38 -15.19 97.75
CA ARG A 166 -51.84 -14.28 98.84
C ARG A 166 -50.97 -14.38 100.12
N GLU A 167 -51.05 -13.33 100.95
CA GLU A 167 -51.05 -13.30 102.44
C GLU A 167 -49.76 -13.38 103.31
N ASP A 168 -49.80 -12.49 104.33
CA ASP A 168 -49.39 -12.52 105.75
C ASP A 168 -47.93 -12.55 106.28
N ASP A 169 -47.67 -11.59 107.20
CA ASP A 169 -46.78 -11.51 108.39
C ASP A 169 -45.29 -11.95 108.37
N PRO A 170 -44.45 -11.30 109.21
CA PRO A 170 -43.96 -12.03 110.40
C PRO A 170 -43.79 -11.17 111.68
N THR A 171 -43.59 -11.84 112.83
CA THR A 171 -43.28 -11.24 114.14
C THR A 171 -42.15 -11.99 114.89
N THR A 172 -41.70 -11.42 116.02
CA THR A 172 -41.22 -12.15 117.24
C THR A 172 -39.69 -12.35 117.51
N ILE A 173 -39.14 -11.45 118.35
CA ILE A 173 -38.27 -11.64 119.55
C ILE A 173 -36.89 -12.36 119.47
N SER A 174 -35.80 -11.66 119.89
CA SER A 174 -34.85 -12.04 120.99
C SER A 174 -33.78 -10.94 121.23
N ILE A 175 -33.73 -10.26 122.40
CA ILE A 175 -32.96 -10.55 123.64
C ILE A 175 -31.44 -10.18 123.57
N GLU A 176 -30.99 -9.20 124.38
CA GLU A 176 -29.96 -9.40 125.44
C GLU A 176 -29.83 -8.23 126.45
N ASN A 177 -29.41 -8.54 127.70
CA ASN A 177 -29.40 -7.70 128.92
C ASN A 177 -28.69 -8.46 130.09
N PRO A 178 -28.50 -7.94 131.34
CA PRO A 178 -28.59 -6.58 131.91
C PRO A 178 -27.26 -6.18 132.67
N ARG A 179 -27.36 -5.58 133.89
CA ARG A 179 -26.37 -5.42 135.03
C ARG A 179 -25.74 -4.02 135.21
N TYR A 180 -25.61 -3.41 136.41
CA TYR A 180 -26.20 -3.52 137.77
C TYR A 180 -26.17 -2.07 138.40
N LEU A 181 -26.73 -1.67 139.56
CA LEU A 181 -26.56 -2.10 140.98
C LEU A 181 -27.49 -1.27 141.93
N ARG A 182 -28.02 -1.88 143.01
CA ARG A 182 -28.25 -1.41 144.44
C ARG A 182 -28.70 0.05 144.80
N GLU A 183 -29.46 0.37 145.87
CA GLU A 183 -30.15 -0.41 146.96
C GLU A 183 -31.30 0.40 147.65
N LYS A 184 -31.76 0.03 148.88
CA LYS A 184 -33.00 0.53 149.56
C LYS A 184 -32.83 1.00 151.08
N PRO A 185 -33.71 0.77 152.10
CA PRO A 185 -34.68 1.79 152.65
C PRO A 185 -35.02 1.85 154.21
N ILE A 186 -35.96 2.74 154.64
CA ILE A 186 -36.83 2.83 155.90
C ILE A 186 -36.18 2.86 157.33
N PRO A 187 -36.85 2.83 158.55
CA PRO A 187 -38.25 3.16 159.05
C PRO A 187 -38.45 3.88 160.47
N LEU A 188 -39.69 4.36 160.76
CA LEU A 188 -40.55 4.32 162.02
C LEU A 188 -40.19 4.88 163.46
N SER A 189 -40.96 5.90 163.91
CA SER A 189 -41.93 5.99 165.08
C SER A 189 -41.48 5.99 166.63
N PRO A 190 -42.33 5.70 167.68
CA PRO A 190 -42.79 6.69 168.72
C PRO A 190 -42.78 6.24 170.25
N ILE A 191 -43.36 7.02 171.23
CA ILE A 191 -44.15 6.60 172.49
C ILE A 191 -44.25 7.65 173.68
N VAL A 192 -45.25 7.49 174.61
CA VAL A 192 -45.63 8.23 175.89
C VAL A 192 -46.53 7.29 176.81
N PRO A 193 -47.16 7.57 178.02
CA PRO A 193 -47.54 8.82 178.79
C PRO A 193 -47.70 8.78 180.38
N ARG A 194 -48.33 9.82 181.01
CA ARG A 194 -49.30 9.85 182.19
C ARG A 194 -48.96 9.89 183.74
N LYS A 195 -49.58 10.89 184.44
CA LYS A 195 -50.45 10.94 185.71
C LYS A 195 -50.04 10.50 187.16
N GLY A 196 -50.58 11.22 188.19
CA GLY A 196 -50.67 10.89 189.66
C GLY A 196 -51.56 11.88 190.50
N SER A 197 -52.01 11.62 191.77
CA SER A 197 -52.99 12.51 192.52
C SER A 197 -53.33 12.28 194.05
N ARG A 198 -53.79 13.35 194.78
CA ARG A 198 -54.93 13.46 195.78
C ARG A 198 -54.77 13.18 197.34
N LYS A 199 -55.29 14.09 198.25
CA LYS A 199 -56.20 13.87 199.47
C LYS A 199 -56.40 15.10 200.44
N MET A 200 -57.17 15.01 201.57
CA MET A 200 -57.88 16.14 202.31
C MET A 200 -58.05 16.03 203.87
N ASP A 201 -58.65 17.09 204.50
CA ASP A 201 -59.62 17.18 205.67
C ASP A 201 -59.25 17.50 207.17
N PRO A 202 -60.20 18.03 208.02
CA PRO A 202 -59.93 18.83 209.26
C PRO A 202 -60.64 18.43 210.62
N LEU A 203 -60.54 19.31 211.67
CA LEU A 203 -61.12 19.32 213.06
C LEU A 203 -60.17 18.83 214.21
N LEU A 204 -60.34 19.06 215.55
CA LEU A 204 -61.46 19.56 216.41
C LEU A 204 -60.99 20.46 217.63
N LEU A 205 -61.40 20.19 218.90
CA LEU A 205 -61.33 21.03 220.15
C LEU A 205 -60.69 20.24 221.36
N ASP A 206 -60.68 20.54 222.69
CA ASP A 206 -61.46 21.41 223.63
C ASP A 206 -60.76 21.66 225.03
N ALA A 207 -61.46 22.18 226.07
CA ALA A 207 -61.00 22.69 227.40
C ALA A 207 -61.11 21.67 228.62
N GLU A 208 -60.84 21.92 229.93
CA GLU A 208 -60.50 23.11 230.78
C GLU A 208 -59.14 22.96 231.55
N ALA A 209 -58.89 22.83 232.89
CA ALA A 209 -59.70 22.69 234.13
C ALA A 209 -58.98 23.25 235.42
N PHE A 210 -59.72 23.76 236.42
CA PHE A 210 -59.24 24.36 237.71
C PHE A 210 -59.46 23.42 238.96
N ASN A 211 -59.26 23.66 240.29
CA ASN A 211 -59.03 24.80 241.22
C ASN A 211 -58.51 24.29 242.63
N THR A 212 -57.79 25.05 243.49
CA THR A 212 -57.49 24.76 244.95
C THR A 212 -56.73 25.92 245.68
N LYS A 213 -56.55 26.08 247.03
CA LYS A 213 -56.84 25.29 248.27
C LYS A 213 -57.12 26.22 249.51
N TYR A 214 -57.17 25.69 250.75
CA TYR A 214 -57.86 26.28 251.92
C TYR A 214 -57.16 25.99 253.28
N GLN A 215 -57.12 26.93 254.27
CA GLN A 215 -57.08 26.62 255.73
C GLN A 215 -57.31 27.84 256.69
N LYS A 216 -57.37 27.58 258.02
CA LYS A 216 -57.69 28.51 259.13
C LYS A 216 -56.49 28.71 260.09
N GLU A 217 -56.73 29.43 261.21
CA GLU A 217 -55.91 29.50 262.44
C GLU A 217 -54.65 30.40 262.46
N MET A 218 -54.77 31.60 261.89
CA MET A 218 -54.32 32.82 262.57
C MET A 218 -55.03 34.03 261.94
N GLY A 219 -56.18 34.50 262.41
CA GLY A 219 -56.65 34.49 263.80
C GLY A 219 -57.45 35.77 264.03
N LEU A 220 -58.39 36.05 263.12
CA LEU A 220 -59.41 37.10 263.16
C LEU A 220 -58.95 38.58 263.16
N LYS A 221 -57.76 38.95 263.66
CA LYS A 221 -57.28 40.35 263.66
C LYS A 221 -56.95 40.94 262.28
N MET A 222 -56.51 40.12 261.31
CA MET A 222 -56.02 40.61 260.01
C MET A 222 -57.11 40.91 258.96
N LYS A 223 -58.39 40.57 259.21
CA LYS A 223 -59.45 40.75 258.20
C LYS A 223 -59.69 42.21 257.82
N ALA A 224 -59.66 43.13 258.78
CA ALA A 224 -60.13 44.51 258.60
C ALA A 224 -59.32 45.36 257.59
N MET A 225 -58.02 45.09 257.40
CA MET A 225 -57.21 45.86 256.42
C MET A 225 -57.23 45.29 255.00
N LYS A 226 -57.70 44.05 254.79
CA LYS A 226 -57.47 43.37 253.50
C LYS A 226 -58.51 43.71 252.42
N GLU A 227 -59.73 44.05 252.82
CA GLU A 227 -60.83 44.39 251.90
C GLU A 227 -60.67 45.79 251.28
N GLN A 228 -59.86 46.68 251.88
CA GLN A 228 -59.64 48.04 251.37
C GLN A 228 -58.61 48.07 250.22
N PHE A 229 -57.58 47.21 250.25
CA PHE A 229 -56.53 47.14 249.22
C PHE A 229 -57.00 46.52 247.90
N GLN A 230 -57.94 45.56 247.94
CA GLN A 230 -58.35 44.81 246.74
C GLN A 230 -59.18 45.61 245.72
N LYS A 231 -59.87 46.69 246.14
CA LYS A 231 -60.66 47.51 245.20
C LYS A 231 -59.81 48.41 244.31
N GLU A 232 -58.68 48.88 244.81
CA GLU A 232 -57.83 49.85 244.10
C GLU A 232 -57.02 49.18 242.97
N GLN A 233 -56.67 47.91 243.15
CA GLN A 233 -55.92 47.12 242.15
C GLN A 233 -56.70 46.90 240.84
N VAL A 234 -58.00 46.60 240.92
CA VAL A 234 -58.84 46.31 239.74
C VAL A 234 -59.05 47.56 238.86
N ALA A 235 -59.21 48.73 239.48
CA ALA A 235 -59.44 49.99 238.76
C ALA A 235 -58.24 50.45 237.90
N MET A 236 -57.02 50.03 238.25
CA MET A 236 -55.82 50.28 237.46
C MET A 236 -55.66 49.31 236.28
N GLN A 237 -56.18 48.08 236.38
CA GLN A 237 -56.11 47.10 235.28
C GLN A 237 -57.01 47.50 234.10
N LEU A 238 -58.25 47.93 234.37
CA LEU A 238 -59.23 48.31 233.35
C LEU A 238 -58.75 49.43 232.41
N LYS A 239 -57.85 50.30 232.89
CA LYS A 239 -57.25 51.40 232.10
C LYS A 239 -56.04 50.97 231.26
N HIS A 240 -55.46 49.80 231.52
CA HIS A 240 -54.33 49.30 230.75
C HIS A 240 -54.79 48.55 229.49
N GLU A 241 -55.88 47.77 229.62
CA GLU A 241 -56.46 46.97 228.54
C GLU A 241 -56.97 47.84 227.37
N THR A 242 -57.47 49.04 227.65
CA THR A 242 -58.05 49.95 226.63
C THR A 242 -57.01 50.48 225.64
N HIS A 243 -55.84 50.95 226.12
CA HIS A 243 -54.79 51.49 225.24
C HIS A 243 -54.09 50.44 224.37
N VAL A 244 -54.07 49.18 224.78
CA VAL A 244 -53.48 48.10 223.96
C VAL A 244 -54.33 47.86 222.71
N GLN A 245 -55.65 47.99 222.80
CA GLN A 245 -56.57 47.77 221.68
C GLN A 245 -56.41 48.84 220.59
N GLU A 246 -56.31 50.11 220.97
CA GLU A 246 -56.17 51.25 220.04
C GLU A 246 -54.90 51.14 219.16
N ILE A 247 -53.81 50.60 219.72
CA ILE A 247 -52.55 50.37 219.00
C ILE A 247 -52.67 49.22 217.98
N LEU A 248 -53.39 48.15 218.33
CA LEU A 248 -53.58 46.99 217.44
C LEU A 248 -54.44 47.35 216.22
N ASP A 249 -55.53 48.08 216.42
CA ASP A 249 -56.42 48.46 215.32
C ASP A 249 -55.76 49.49 214.38
N GLY A 250 -54.98 50.45 214.92
CA GLY A 250 -54.21 51.40 214.09
C GLY A 250 -53.18 50.72 213.17
N LYS A 251 -52.45 49.70 213.67
CA LYS A 251 -51.48 48.95 212.86
C LYS A 251 -52.11 48.02 211.83
N LYS A 252 -53.41 47.75 211.94
CA LYS A 252 -54.15 46.93 210.98
C LYS A 252 -54.46 47.72 209.69
N CYS A 253 -54.91 48.97 209.81
CA CYS A 253 -55.21 49.82 208.66
C CYS A 253 -53.98 50.13 207.79
N GLU A 254 -52.82 50.43 208.39
CA GLU A 254 -51.56 50.65 207.64
C GLU A 254 -51.19 49.44 206.75
N LEU A 255 -51.51 48.22 207.20
CA LEU A 255 -51.21 46.97 206.50
C LEU A 255 -52.15 46.72 205.30
N GLU A 256 -53.38 47.22 205.36
CA GLU A 256 -54.39 47.07 204.31
C GLU A 256 -54.14 48.04 203.13
N GLU A 257 -53.76 49.29 203.41
CA GLU A 257 -53.43 50.29 202.39
C GLU A 257 -52.20 49.89 201.53
N LEU A 258 -51.14 49.40 202.18
CA LEU A 258 -49.89 49.00 201.51
C LEU A 258 -50.14 47.83 200.53
N ASN A 259 -51.04 46.91 200.90
CA ASN A 259 -51.47 45.78 200.07
C ASN A 259 -52.18 46.24 198.78
N ALA A 260 -53.05 47.26 198.88
CA ALA A 260 -53.79 47.79 197.74
C ALA A 260 -52.87 48.43 196.66
N VAL A 261 -51.81 49.14 197.09
CA VAL A 261 -50.85 49.77 196.19
C VAL A 261 -50.08 48.73 195.36
N HIS A 262 -49.70 47.59 195.95
CA HIS A 262 -49.02 46.51 195.24
C HIS A 262 -49.91 45.87 194.15
N GLN A 263 -51.20 45.65 194.44
CA GLN A 263 -52.13 45.06 193.47
C GLN A 263 -52.36 45.94 192.23
N ASN A 264 -52.37 47.27 192.37
CA ASN A 264 -52.53 48.15 191.21
C ASN A 264 -51.31 48.14 190.28
N LYS A 265 -50.08 48.24 190.82
CA LYS A 265 -48.85 48.13 190.00
C LYS A 265 -48.76 46.79 189.25
N GLN A 266 -49.27 45.71 189.84
CA GLN A 266 -49.30 44.40 189.19
C GLN A 266 -50.27 44.35 187.98
N LYS A 267 -51.38 45.10 188.02
CA LYS A 267 -52.31 45.23 186.87
C LYS A 267 -51.70 46.04 185.72
N GLU A 268 -51.09 47.18 186.04
CA GLU A 268 -50.48 48.08 185.04
C GLU A 268 -49.40 47.36 184.20
N ALA A 269 -48.57 46.53 184.84
CA ALA A 269 -47.56 45.72 184.15
C ALA A 269 -48.17 44.71 183.16
N ALA A 270 -49.31 44.08 183.50
CA ALA A 270 -49.96 43.08 182.65
C ALA A 270 -50.55 43.69 181.36
N ASP A 271 -51.15 44.89 181.45
CA ASP A 271 -51.70 45.58 180.27
C ASP A 271 -50.62 46.23 179.38
N ALA A 272 -49.39 46.39 179.87
CA ALA A 272 -48.24 46.74 179.03
C ALA A 272 -47.81 45.56 178.14
N VAL A 273 -47.70 44.34 178.70
CA VAL A 273 -47.35 43.12 177.95
C VAL A 273 -48.38 42.85 176.84
N ARG A 274 -49.67 42.90 177.18
CA ARG A 274 -50.80 42.67 176.27
C ARG A 274 -50.85 43.64 175.06
N LYS A 275 -50.16 44.77 175.12
CA LYS A 275 -50.01 45.73 174.00
C LYS A 275 -48.81 45.43 173.10
N LEU A 276 -47.82 44.71 173.58
CA LEU A 276 -46.64 44.30 172.79
C LEU A 276 -46.94 43.04 171.96
N GLU A 277 -47.63 42.06 172.56
CA GLU A 277 -48.07 40.82 171.87
C GLU A 277 -48.78 41.14 170.55
N LYS A 278 -49.80 42.01 170.60
CA LYS A 278 -50.57 42.46 169.42
C LYS A 278 -49.74 43.16 168.34
N LYS A 279 -48.58 43.73 168.67
CA LYS A 279 -47.67 44.32 167.66
C LYS A 279 -46.85 43.25 166.93
N VAL A 280 -46.51 42.15 167.61
CA VAL A 280 -45.82 41.01 166.99
C VAL A 280 -46.75 40.32 165.99
N ASP A 281 -48.01 40.08 166.37
CA ASP A 281 -49.00 39.44 165.50
C ASP A 281 -49.18 40.18 164.15
N VAL A 282 -49.25 41.51 164.17
CA VAL A 282 -49.39 42.35 162.96
C VAL A 282 -48.16 42.24 162.07
N LEU A 283 -46.95 42.35 162.63
CA LEU A 283 -45.70 42.25 161.87
C LEU A 283 -45.52 40.85 161.23
N VAL A 284 -46.01 39.79 161.89
CA VAL A 284 -46.02 38.42 161.32
C VAL A 284 -46.98 38.33 160.12
N GLN A 285 -48.15 38.96 160.18
CA GLN A 285 -49.09 39.01 159.06
C GLN A 285 -48.55 39.81 157.87
N GLU A 286 -47.95 40.97 158.12
CA GLU A 286 -47.29 41.79 157.08
C GLU A 286 -46.15 41.01 156.41
N SER A 287 -45.29 40.35 157.19
CA SER A 287 -44.21 39.50 156.66
C SER A 287 -44.71 38.28 155.87
N GLN A 288 -45.93 37.79 156.13
CA GLN A 288 -46.52 36.70 155.37
C GLN A 288 -46.94 37.16 153.97
N VAL A 289 -47.65 38.29 153.87
CA VAL A 289 -48.11 38.87 152.59
C VAL A 289 -46.93 39.25 151.69
N VAL A 290 -45.82 39.74 152.26
CA VAL A 290 -44.60 40.05 151.51
C VAL A 290 -43.95 38.80 150.88
N ARG A 291 -44.06 37.62 151.49
CA ARG A 291 -43.58 36.36 150.89
C ARG A 291 -44.50 35.90 149.76
N GLU A 292 -45.80 35.81 150.02
CA GLU A 292 -46.79 35.36 149.03
C GLU A 292 -46.87 36.24 147.77
N THR A 293 -46.50 37.52 147.87
CA THR A 293 -46.39 38.43 146.72
C THR A 293 -45.06 38.27 145.96
N LYS A 294 -44.00 37.79 146.61
CA LYS A 294 -42.72 37.46 145.95
C LYS A 294 -42.75 36.11 145.25
N ASP A 295 -43.37 35.10 145.85
CA ASP A 295 -43.45 33.76 145.25
C ASP A 295 -44.24 33.78 143.93
N LYS A 296 -45.33 34.56 143.86
CA LYS A 296 -46.10 34.79 142.61
C LYS A 296 -45.25 35.44 141.51
N GLN A 297 -44.39 36.41 141.86
CA GLN A 297 -43.47 37.04 140.90
C GLN A 297 -42.43 36.04 140.37
N ILE A 298 -42.04 35.04 141.15
CA ILE A 298 -41.13 33.97 140.72
C ILE A 298 -41.84 33.02 139.74
N GLU A 299 -43.08 32.60 140.04
CA GLU A 299 -43.86 31.74 139.14
C GLU A 299 -44.11 32.40 137.77
N GLU A 300 -44.44 33.69 137.74
CA GLU A 300 -44.62 34.46 136.51
C GLU A 300 -43.33 34.52 135.67
N LEU A 301 -42.18 34.78 136.31
CA LEU A 301 -40.88 34.78 135.63
C LEU A 301 -40.50 33.38 135.10
N MET A 302 -40.74 32.31 135.86
CA MET A 302 -40.52 30.94 135.39
C MET A 302 -41.42 30.58 134.21
N LYS A 303 -42.68 31.05 134.22
CA LYS A 303 -43.62 30.86 133.11
C LYS A 303 -43.17 31.60 131.84
N MET A 304 -42.75 32.85 131.96
CA MET A 304 -42.21 33.64 130.85
C MET A 304 -40.92 33.03 130.28
N MET A 305 -40.01 32.56 131.13
CA MET A 305 -38.79 31.85 130.73
C MET A 305 -39.13 30.54 129.99
N GLY A 306 -40.06 29.74 130.53
CA GLY A 306 -40.51 28.49 129.92
C GLY A 306 -41.25 28.69 128.59
N GLN A 307 -41.94 29.82 128.40
CA GLN A 307 -42.53 30.22 127.11
C GLN A 307 -41.45 30.66 126.13
N SER A 308 -40.50 31.49 126.55
CA SER A 308 -39.36 31.93 125.73
C SER A 308 -38.53 30.75 125.21
N GLY A 309 -38.16 29.80 126.09
CA GLY A 309 -37.42 28.60 125.69
C GLY A 309 -38.19 27.68 124.75
N LYS A 310 -39.51 27.56 124.89
CA LYS A 310 -40.36 26.82 123.95
C LYS A 310 -40.44 27.51 122.59
N ASN A 311 -40.62 28.83 122.54
CA ASN A 311 -40.66 29.58 121.29
C ASN A 311 -39.32 29.45 120.54
N LEU A 312 -38.19 29.61 121.24
CA LEU A 312 -36.86 29.46 120.65
C LEU A 312 -36.60 28.03 120.15
N LYS A 313 -37.03 26.99 120.89
CA LYS A 313 -36.99 25.61 120.42
C LYS A 313 -37.81 25.41 119.14
N ASN A 314 -39.05 25.89 119.12
CA ASN A 314 -39.94 25.78 117.96
C ASN A 314 -39.35 26.50 116.73
N GLU A 315 -38.66 27.63 116.91
CA GLU A 315 -37.95 28.32 115.84
C GLU A 315 -36.79 27.49 115.27
N TYR A 316 -35.99 26.81 116.11
CA TYR A 316 -34.92 25.94 115.64
C TYR A 316 -35.45 24.68 114.95
N GLU A 317 -36.52 24.06 115.48
CA GLU A 317 -37.18 22.93 114.83
C GLU A 317 -37.80 23.33 113.48
N LYS A 318 -38.39 24.54 113.38
CA LYS A 318 -38.87 25.10 112.12
C LYS A 318 -37.73 25.31 111.11
N LYS A 319 -36.64 25.96 111.51
CA LYS A 319 -35.45 26.20 110.65
C LYS A 319 -34.80 24.88 110.20
N LEU A 320 -34.78 23.86 111.05
CA LEU A 320 -34.28 22.53 110.70
C LEU A 320 -35.18 21.85 109.67
N ASN A 321 -36.50 21.87 109.86
CA ASN A 321 -37.44 21.28 108.92
C ASN A 321 -37.46 22.03 107.58
N GLU A 322 -37.29 23.36 107.58
CA GLU A 322 -37.13 24.18 106.37
C GLU A 322 -35.84 23.83 105.61
N ALA A 323 -34.72 23.64 106.32
CA ALA A 323 -33.46 23.20 105.71
C ALA A 323 -33.53 21.77 105.15
N ILE A 324 -34.17 20.84 105.87
CA ILE A 324 -34.41 19.48 105.38
C ILE A 324 -35.28 19.51 104.12
N ALA A 325 -36.39 20.27 104.12
CA ALA A 325 -37.25 20.41 102.94
C ALA A 325 -36.51 20.99 101.73
N SER A 326 -35.63 22.00 101.93
CA SER A 326 -34.77 22.54 100.86
C SER A 326 -33.85 21.45 100.29
N LEU A 327 -33.14 20.72 101.15
CA LEU A 327 -32.21 19.66 100.71
C LEU A 327 -32.93 18.46 100.06
N GLU A 328 -34.15 18.14 100.49
CA GLU A 328 -34.98 17.13 99.84
C GLU A 328 -35.51 17.60 98.48
N GLN A 329 -35.86 18.88 98.34
CA GLN A 329 -36.20 19.49 97.05
C GLN A 329 -34.99 19.51 96.11
N GLU A 330 -33.83 20.00 96.55
CA GLU A 330 -32.58 20.00 95.78
C GLU A 330 -32.20 18.57 95.33
N ARG A 331 -32.34 17.57 96.20
CA ARG A 331 -32.14 16.15 95.84
C ARG A 331 -33.11 15.70 94.73
N LEU A 332 -34.39 16.08 94.83
CA LEU A 332 -35.39 15.72 93.82
C LEU A 332 -35.16 16.45 92.49
N GLU A 333 -34.73 17.71 92.53
CA GLU A 333 -34.37 18.50 91.34
C GLU A 333 -33.12 17.95 90.64
N LEU A 334 -32.08 17.57 91.41
CA LEU A 334 -30.90 16.89 90.88
C LEU A 334 -31.22 15.51 90.31
N GLN A 335 -32.05 14.72 90.99
CA GLN A 335 -32.52 13.42 90.49
C GLN A 335 -33.32 13.60 89.19
N LYS A 336 -34.21 14.59 89.14
CA LYS A 336 -34.98 14.95 87.95
C LYS A 336 -34.05 15.34 86.79
N HIS A 337 -33.11 16.27 87.01
CA HIS A 337 -32.14 16.68 86.00
C HIS A 337 -31.29 15.50 85.51
N HIS A 338 -30.94 14.55 86.39
CA HIS A 338 -30.23 13.34 85.97
C HIS A 338 -31.09 12.45 85.07
N THR A 339 -32.38 12.24 85.41
CA THR A 339 -33.30 11.50 84.53
C THR A 339 -33.58 12.21 83.21
N GLU A 340 -33.71 13.54 83.20
CA GLU A 340 -33.88 14.35 81.99
C GLU A 340 -32.62 14.31 81.11
N SER A 341 -31.43 14.34 81.70
CA SER A 341 -30.16 14.19 80.98
C SER A 341 -29.96 12.78 80.40
N ILE A 342 -30.40 11.73 81.10
CA ILE A 342 -30.39 10.36 80.56
C ILE A 342 -31.40 10.25 79.41
N GLN A 343 -32.60 10.79 79.58
CA GLN A 343 -33.64 10.76 78.53
C GLN A 343 -33.18 11.52 77.28
N ALA A 344 -32.57 12.70 77.42
CA ALA A 344 -32.01 13.46 76.30
C ALA A 344 -30.94 12.68 75.53
N LEU A 345 -30.06 11.94 76.21
CA LEU A 345 -29.05 11.08 75.56
C LEU A 345 -29.68 9.85 74.88
N LEU A 346 -30.74 9.27 75.46
CA LEU A 346 -31.51 8.20 74.82
C LEU A 346 -32.25 8.73 73.58
N ASP A 347 -32.83 9.92 73.64
CA ASP A 347 -33.53 10.54 72.51
C ASP A 347 -32.55 10.94 71.40
N GLU A 348 -31.38 11.50 71.73
CA GLU A 348 -30.30 11.79 70.77
C GLU A 348 -29.79 10.51 70.08
N THR A 349 -29.52 9.45 70.85
CA THR A 349 -29.04 8.18 70.28
C THR A 349 -30.12 7.48 69.45
N ASN A 350 -31.38 7.50 69.87
CA ASN A 350 -32.51 7.01 69.07
C ASN A 350 -32.70 7.81 67.77
N MET A 351 -32.61 9.14 67.81
CA MET A 351 -32.67 10.00 66.62
C MET A 351 -31.51 9.72 65.67
N ARG A 352 -30.29 9.51 66.19
CA ARG A 352 -29.12 9.14 65.39
C ARG A 352 -29.25 7.74 64.77
N LEU A 353 -29.81 6.76 65.49
CA LEU A 353 -30.11 5.44 64.96
C LEU A 353 -31.17 5.51 63.84
N ALA A 354 -32.27 6.24 64.07
CA ALA A 354 -33.31 6.47 63.06
C ALA A 354 -32.78 7.19 61.80
N HIS A 355 -31.84 8.13 61.97
CA HIS A 355 -31.15 8.80 60.87
C HIS A 355 -30.28 7.82 60.06
N MET A 356 -29.42 7.03 60.71
CA MET A 356 -28.61 6.02 60.01
C MET A 356 -29.47 4.94 59.34
N GLU A 357 -30.58 4.53 59.97
CA GLU A 357 -31.56 3.64 59.34
C GLU A 357 -32.17 4.26 58.08
N ALA A 358 -32.51 5.55 58.09
CA ALA A 358 -33.04 6.26 56.94
C ALA A 358 -31.99 6.37 55.82
N GLU A 359 -30.73 6.67 56.17
CA GLU A 359 -29.61 6.69 55.21
C GLU A 359 -29.35 5.31 54.60
N HIS A 360 -29.31 4.24 55.40
CA HIS A 360 -29.15 2.88 54.89
C HIS A 360 -30.32 2.47 53.97
N LYS A 361 -31.56 2.85 54.30
CA LYS A 361 -32.74 2.63 53.44
C LYS A 361 -32.62 3.43 52.13
N ALA A 362 -32.16 4.69 52.19
CA ALA A 362 -31.91 5.51 51.01
C ALA A 362 -30.78 4.94 50.12
N HIS A 363 -29.65 4.54 50.71
CA HIS A 363 -28.56 3.87 50.00
C HIS A 363 -29.02 2.55 49.35
N ALA A 364 -29.80 1.73 50.04
CA ALA A 364 -30.36 0.50 49.47
C ALA A 364 -31.29 0.79 48.27
N LEU A 365 -32.11 1.84 48.34
CA LEU A 365 -32.94 2.27 47.21
C LEU A 365 -32.10 2.80 46.03
N LEU A 366 -31.07 3.62 46.29
CA LEU A 366 -30.14 4.11 45.27
C LEU A 366 -29.39 2.96 44.60
N THR A 367 -28.83 2.02 45.36
CA THR A 367 -28.18 0.82 44.82
C THR A 367 -29.16 -0.05 44.03
N GLY A 368 -30.41 -0.17 44.49
CA GLY A 368 -31.48 -0.87 43.76
C GLY A 368 -31.88 -0.19 42.45
N ASN A 369 -31.82 1.14 42.37
CA ASN A 369 -32.08 1.89 41.14
C ASN A 369 -30.91 1.77 40.16
N VAL A 370 -29.66 1.97 40.61
CA VAL A 370 -28.45 1.76 39.79
C VAL A 370 -28.40 0.33 39.25
N LYS A 371 -28.79 -0.67 40.05
CA LYS A 371 -28.92 -2.06 39.58
C LYS A 371 -29.93 -2.18 38.42
N LYS A 372 -31.14 -1.59 38.56
CA LYS A 372 -32.17 -1.62 37.49
C LYS A 372 -31.73 -0.88 36.23
N GLU A 373 -31.01 0.24 36.38
CA GLU A 373 -30.45 0.99 35.25
C GLU A 373 -29.39 0.18 34.50
N LEU A 374 -28.53 -0.55 35.22
CA LEU A 374 -27.56 -1.49 34.64
C LEU A 374 -28.25 -2.69 33.98
N GLU A 375 -29.28 -3.28 34.61
CA GLU A 375 -30.08 -4.36 34.03
C GLU A 375 -30.77 -3.90 32.73
N ALA A 376 -31.44 -2.74 32.75
CA ALA A 376 -32.06 -2.15 31.56
C ALA A 376 -31.04 -1.83 30.45
N ARG A 377 -29.85 -1.33 30.82
CA ARG A 377 -28.77 -1.05 29.85
C ARG A 377 -28.16 -2.33 29.27
N VAL A 378 -28.12 -3.43 30.02
CA VAL A 378 -27.72 -4.76 29.51
C VAL A 378 -28.76 -5.29 28.52
N GLU A 379 -30.05 -5.20 28.81
CA GLU A 379 -31.09 -5.62 27.84
C GLU A 379 -31.10 -4.73 26.59
N GLN A 380 -30.88 -3.42 26.73
CA GLN A 380 -30.72 -2.51 25.58
C GLN A 380 -29.52 -2.92 24.71
N LEU A 381 -28.35 -3.17 25.31
CA LEU A 381 -27.15 -3.59 24.57
C LEU A 381 -27.30 -4.96 23.90
N LYS A 382 -28.10 -5.88 24.45
CA LYS A 382 -28.48 -7.13 23.78
C LYS A 382 -29.36 -6.86 22.56
N ALA A 383 -30.39 -6.01 22.70
CA ALA A 383 -31.29 -5.66 21.61
C ALA A 383 -30.56 -4.93 20.47
N ASP A 384 -29.65 -4.02 20.80
CA ASP A 384 -28.77 -3.33 19.85
C ASP A 384 -27.81 -4.32 19.17
N GLY A 385 -27.23 -5.27 19.91
CA GLY A 385 -26.40 -6.35 19.37
C GLY A 385 -27.17 -7.24 18.39
N GLU A 386 -28.39 -7.65 18.73
CA GLU A 386 -29.28 -8.38 17.82
C GLU A 386 -29.64 -7.56 16.57
N ALA A 387 -29.89 -6.27 16.72
CA ALA A 387 -30.17 -5.37 15.60
C ALA A 387 -28.95 -5.24 14.66
N GLN A 388 -27.75 -5.13 15.22
CA GLN A 388 -26.49 -5.12 14.45
C GLN A 388 -26.24 -6.45 13.72
N VAL A 389 -26.51 -7.60 14.34
CA VAL A 389 -26.42 -8.91 13.66
C VAL A 389 -27.43 -9.01 12.52
N LYS A 390 -28.68 -8.57 12.73
CA LYS A 390 -29.71 -8.52 11.68
C LYS A 390 -29.32 -7.58 10.54
N GLN A 391 -28.75 -6.41 10.85
CA GLN A 391 -28.22 -5.48 9.85
C GLN A 391 -27.04 -6.08 9.06
N LYS A 392 -26.08 -6.72 9.74
CA LYS A 392 -24.93 -7.40 9.11
C LYS A 392 -25.38 -8.49 8.14
N SER A 393 -26.36 -9.33 8.53
CA SER A 393 -26.90 -10.38 7.66
C SER A 393 -27.59 -9.84 6.39
N ARG A 394 -28.21 -8.66 6.46
CA ARG A 394 -28.76 -7.97 5.27
C ARG A 394 -27.66 -7.45 4.37
N LEU A 395 -26.65 -6.78 4.92
CA LEU A 395 -25.50 -6.29 4.15
C LEU A 395 -24.71 -7.44 3.50
N GLU A 396 -24.63 -8.60 4.15
CA GLU A 396 -24.05 -9.82 3.58
C GLU A 396 -24.88 -10.36 2.41
N GLN A 397 -26.22 -10.36 2.51
CA GLN A 397 -27.11 -10.70 1.40
C GLN A 397 -27.00 -9.68 0.24
N GLU A 398 -27.07 -8.38 0.52
CA GLU A 398 -26.95 -7.32 -0.49
C GLU A 398 -25.60 -7.39 -1.20
N ASN A 399 -24.51 -7.69 -0.49
CA ASN A 399 -23.19 -7.92 -1.08
C ASN A 399 -23.15 -9.20 -1.94
N ALA A 400 -23.82 -10.28 -1.55
CA ALA A 400 -23.96 -11.49 -2.38
C ALA A 400 -24.76 -11.22 -3.67
N GLU A 401 -25.83 -10.42 -3.60
CA GLU A 401 -26.62 -10.01 -4.76
C GLU A 401 -25.83 -9.07 -5.69
N LEU A 402 -25.09 -8.10 -5.13
CA LEU A 402 -24.24 -7.18 -5.89
C LEU A 402 -23.06 -7.90 -6.55
N THR A 403 -22.39 -8.82 -5.86
CA THR A 403 -21.28 -9.61 -6.44
C THR A 403 -21.78 -10.55 -7.53
N HIS A 404 -22.93 -11.22 -7.35
CA HIS A 404 -23.57 -11.99 -8.42
C HIS A 404 -23.92 -11.12 -9.63
N ARG A 405 -24.47 -9.91 -9.42
CA ARG A 405 -24.81 -9.00 -10.52
C ARG A 405 -23.57 -8.44 -11.23
N ASN A 406 -22.48 -8.18 -10.50
CA ASN A 406 -21.21 -7.77 -11.07
C ASN A 406 -20.58 -8.89 -11.93
N GLN A 407 -20.67 -10.16 -11.49
CA GLN A 407 -20.28 -11.31 -12.31
C GLN A 407 -21.14 -11.45 -13.57
N ALA A 408 -22.46 -11.19 -13.49
CA ALA A 408 -23.34 -11.21 -14.66
C ALA A 408 -22.93 -10.14 -15.70
N LEU A 409 -22.78 -8.88 -15.26
CA LEU A 409 -22.29 -7.78 -16.10
C LEU A 409 -20.89 -8.04 -16.66
N SER A 410 -20.02 -8.75 -15.93
CA SER A 410 -18.70 -9.14 -16.40
C SER A 410 -18.76 -10.18 -17.52
N ARG A 411 -19.72 -11.12 -17.47
CA ARG A 411 -19.99 -12.08 -18.56
C ARG A 411 -20.56 -11.35 -19.78
N GLU A 412 -21.59 -10.52 -19.60
CA GLU A 412 -22.18 -9.70 -20.66
C GLU A 412 -21.13 -8.83 -21.37
N LEU A 413 -20.21 -8.20 -20.62
CA LEU A 413 -19.10 -7.43 -21.17
C LEU A 413 -18.08 -8.31 -21.92
N GLN A 414 -17.85 -9.55 -21.47
CA GLN A 414 -16.96 -10.49 -22.15
C GLN A 414 -17.59 -11.02 -23.45
N ASP A 415 -18.90 -11.30 -23.45
CA ASP A 415 -19.65 -11.68 -24.64
C ASP A 415 -19.64 -10.53 -25.67
N VAL A 416 -19.93 -9.30 -25.25
CA VAL A 416 -19.86 -8.10 -26.10
C VAL A 416 -18.46 -7.85 -26.66
N LYS A 417 -17.40 -8.08 -25.88
CA LYS A 417 -16.01 -8.07 -26.39
C LYS A 417 -15.78 -9.17 -27.43
N GLY A 418 -16.37 -10.35 -27.24
CA GLY A 418 -16.39 -11.43 -28.23
C GLY A 418 -17.05 -11.02 -29.54
N TRP A 419 -18.23 -10.38 -29.47
CA TRP A 419 -18.95 -9.83 -30.63
C TRP A 419 -18.13 -8.77 -31.38
N PHE A 420 -17.55 -7.79 -30.68
CA PHE A 420 -16.65 -6.81 -31.31
C PHE A 420 -15.42 -7.46 -31.94
N SER A 421 -14.81 -8.44 -31.27
CA SER A 421 -13.66 -9.20 -31.79
C SER A 421 -14.04 -10.11 -32.98
N ALA A 422 -15.31 -10.43 -33.17
CA ALA A 422 -15.82 -11.10 -34.37
C ALA A 422 -16.04 -10.10 -35.50
N ALA A 423 -16.82 -9.05 -35.27
CA ALA A 423 -17.08 -8.01 -36.26
C ALA A 423 -15.79 -7.34 -36.79
N GLN A 424 -14.77 -7.16 -35.95
CA GLN A 424 -13.46 -6.71 -36.39
C GLN A 424 -12.80 -7.69 -37.37
N ARG A 425 -12.75 -8.99 -37.05
CA ARG A 425 -12.19 -10.01 -37.96
C ARG A 425 -12.97 -10.09 -39.27
N ASP A 426 -14.29 -9.96 -39.22
CA ASP A 426 -15.15 -10.02 -40.41
C ASP A 426 -14.92 -8.79 -41.31
N THR A 427 -14.72 -7.59 -40.72
CA THR A 427 -14.34 -6.38 -41.48
C THR A 427 -12.91 -6.43 -42.01
N GLU A 428 -11.96 -7.01 -41.29
CA GLU A 428 -10.60 -7.28 -41.76
C GLU A 428 -10.58 -8.27 -42.94
N GLN A 429 -11.41 -9.32 -42.89
CA GLN A 429 -11.58 -10.27 -44.00
C GLN A 429 -12.18 -9.59 -45.23
N LEU A 430 -13.29 -8.86 -45.08
CA LEU A 430 -13.89 -8.09 -46.18
C LEU A 430 -12.91 -7.06 -46.78
N SER A 431 -12.09 -6.42 -45.95
CA SER A 431 -11.03 -5.52 -46.42
C SER A 431 -9.98 -6.24 -47.26
N GLN A 432 -9.54 -7.45 -46.85
CA GLN A 432 -8.61 -8.28 -47.60
C GLN A 432 -9.21 -8.81 -48.92
N GLU A 433 -10.49 -9.21 -48.92
CA GLU A 433 -11.22 -9.63 -50.12
C GLU A 433 -11.38 -8.47 -51.12
N HIS A 434 -11.70 -7.27 -50.64
CA HIS A 434 -11.74 -6.06 -51.46
C HIS A 434 -10.35 -5.67 -51.99
N GLU A 435 -9.30 -5.71 -51.16
CA GLU A 435 -7.93 -5.42 -51.59
C GLU A 435 -7.45 -6.43 -52.66
N HIS A 436 -7.76 -7.72 -52.48
CA HIS A 436 -7.46 -8.75 -53.47
C HIS A 436 -8.25 -8.53 -54.77
N SER A 437 -9.54 -8.17 -54.68
CA SER A 437 -10.37 -7.84 -55.84
C SER A 437 -9.83 -6.62 -56.61
N VAL A 438 -9.36 -5.59 -55.91
CA VAL A 438 -8.71 -4.42 -56.51
C VAL A 438 -7.41 -4.82 -57.21
N LYS A 439 -6.56 -5.64 -56.57
CA LYS A 439 -5.32 -6.16 -57.17
C LYS A 439 -5.59 -7.00 -58.43
N GLN A 440 -6.64 -7.84 -58.42
CA GLN A 440 -7.06 -8.59 -59.61
C GLN A 440 -7.54 -7.67 -60.75
N LEU A 441 -8.30 -6.62 -60.43
CA LEU A 441 -8.77 -5.64 -61.41
C LEU A 441 -7.61 -4.80 -61.98
N GLN A 442 -6.65 -4.39 -61.14
CA GLN A 442 -5.42 -3.71 -61.56
C GLN A 442 -4.62 -4.58 -62.53
N ALA A 443 -4.34 -5.84 -62.19
CA ALA A 443 -3.61 -6.76 -63.08
C ALA A 443 -4.35 -6.99 -64.42
N ARG A 444 -5.69 -7.05 -64.42
CA ARG A 444 -6.49 -7.12 -65.67
C ARG A 444 -6.38 -5.84 -66.49
N LEU A 445 -6.43 -4.66 -65.86
CA LEU A 445 -6.28 -3.37 -66.55
C LEU A 445 -4.87 -3.20 -67.11
N GLU A 446 -3.83 -3.58 -66.37
CA GLU A 446 -2.45 -3.59 -66.84
C GLU A 446 -2.24 -4.54 -68.03
N GLY A 447 -2.82 -5.75 -67.96
CA GLY A 447 -2.85 -6.70 -69.07
C GLY A 447 -3.55 -6.15 -70.32
N ASN A 448 -4.71 -5.50 -70.15
CA ASN A 448 -5.43 -4.85 -71.24
C ASN A 448 -4.65 -3.66 -71.83
N ILE A 449 -3.99 -2.86 -70.99
CA ILE A 449 -3.11 -1.76 -71.42
C ILE A 449 -1.90 -2.30 -72.19
N HIS A 450 -1.31 -3.42 -71.76
CA HIS A 450 -0.23 -4.08 -72.48
C HIS A 450 -0.72 -4.62 -73.85
N PHE A 451 -1.87 -5.27 -73.89
CA PHE A 451 -2.49 -5.76 -75.12
C PHE A 451 -2.77 -4.61 -76.10
N LEU A 452 -3.40 -3.51 -75.66
CA LEU A 452 -3.64 -2.35 -76.50
C LEU A 452 -2.34 -1.69 -76.98
N LYS A 453 -1.29 -1.61 -76.14
CA LYS A 453 0.05 -1.15 -76.58
C LYS A 453 0.64 -2.06 -77.66
N GLN A 454 0.46 -3.38 -77.54
CA GLN A 454 0.90 -4.36 -78.54
C GLN A 454 0.11 -4.23 -79.86
N GLU A 455 -1.22 -4.07 -79.79
CA GLU A 455 -2.04 -3.81 -80.98
C GLU A 455 -1.67 -2.48 -81.65
N HIS A 456 -1.46 -1.41 -80.88
CA HIS A 456 -0.99 -0.12 -81.42
C HIS A 456 0.40 -0.24 -82.06
N ALA A 457 1.32 -1.01 -81.50
CA ALA A 457 2.63 -1.27 -82.11
C ALA A 457 2.51 -2.05 -83.43
N VAL A 458 1.65 -3.08 -83.48
CA VAL A 458 1.36 -3.84 -84.71
C VAL A 458 0.65 -2.98 -85.75
N ALA A 459 -0.28 -2.11 -85.35
CA ALA A 459 -0.96 -1.18 -86.23
C ALA A 459 0.00 -0.10 -86.78
N ALA A 460 0.90 0.42 -85.94
CA ALA A 460 1.94 1.36 -86.36
C ALA A 460 2.94 0.71 -87.33
N ALA A 461 3.35 -0.54 -87.09
CA ALA A 461 4.20 -1.30 -88.01
C ALA A 461 3.51 -1.55 -89.37
N LYS A 462 2.21 -1.90 -89.38
CA LYS A 462 1.42 -2.02 -90.62
C LYS A 462 1.30 -0.68 -91.35
N ALA A 463 1.07 0.42 -90.63
CA ALA A 463 0.99 1.76 -91.21
C ALA A 463 2.35 2.26 -91.73
N ALA A 464 3.46 1.85 -91.12
CA ALA A 464 4.81 2.10 -91.62
C ALA A 464 5.08 1.32 -92.91
N ALA A 465 4.76 0.02 -92.96
CA ALA A 465 4.90 -0.79 -94.17
C ALA A 465 4.05 -0.24 -95.33
N VAL A 466 2.78 0.14 -95.08
CA VAL A 466 1.93 0.79 -96.10
C VAL A 466 2.49 2.15 -96.54
N ARG A 467 3.15 2.89 -95.65
CA ARG A 467 3.85 4.13 -96.02
C ARG A 467 5.05 3.84 -96.91
N GLU A 468 5.88 2.85 -96.57
CA GLU A 468 7.04 2.44 -97.37
C GLU A 468 6.59 1.99 -98.78
N ASP A 469 5.51 1.19 -98.85
CA ASP A 469 4.82 0.79 -100.09
C ASP A 469 4.39 2.00 -100.95
N LEU A 470 3.90 3.07 -100.31
CA LEU A 470 3.49 4.32 -100.96
C LEU A 470 4.69 5.19 -101.34
N GLU A 471 5.75 5.21 -100.55
CA GLU A 471 7.01 5.92 -100.84
C GLU A 471 7.73 5.26 -102.04
N MET A 472 7.75 3.93 -102.11
CA MET A 472 8.21 3.19 -103.30
C MET A 472 7.37 3.53 -104.53
N LYS A 473 6.02 3.51 -104.43
CA LYS A 473 5.12 3.88 -105.54
C LYS A 473 5.30 5.34 -105.97
N VAL A 474 5.48 6.27 -105.02
CA VAL A 474 5.78 7.68 -105.30
C VAL A 474 7.13 7.83 -105.98
N ASN A 475 8.15 7.06 -105.61
CA ASN A 475 9.45 7.11 -106.28
C ASN A 475 9.42 6.49 -107.69
N ILE A 476 8.65 5.43 -107.92
CA ILE A 476 8.38 4.90 -109.28
C ILE A 476 7.61 5.92 -110.12
N LEU A 477 6.57 6.57 -109.55
CA LEU A 477 5.82 7.63 -110.24
C LEU A 477 6.67 8.88 -110.50
N LYS A 478 7.64 9.21 -109.63
CA LYS A 478 8.64 10.24 -109.92
C LYS A 478 9.56 9.84 -111.06
N GLN A 479 10.09 8.61 -111.09
CA GLN A 479 10.90 8.14 -112.22
C GLN A 479 10.10 8.15 -113.53
N GLN A 480 8.85 7.72 -113.51
CA GLN A 480 7.96 7.79 -114.69
C GLN A 480 7.65 9.24 -115.08
N LEU A 481 7.47 10.15 -114.12
CA LEU A 481 7.30 11.57 -114.38
C LEU A 481 8.59 12.20 -114.93
N GLU A 482 9.77 11.87 -114.38
CA GLU A 482 11.08 12.31 -114.86
C GLU A 482 11.36 11.76 -116.27
N GLU A 483 10.96 10.53 -116.57
CA GLU A 483 11.01 9.94 -117.92
C GLU A 483 10.05 10.63 -118.89
N VAL A 484 8.81 10.93 -118.47
CA VAL A 484 7.81 11.63 -119.30
C VAL A 484 8.13 13.13 -119.44
N GLU A 485 8.72 13.76 -118.44
CA GLU A 485 9.26 15.12 -118.52
C GLU A 485 10.54 15.15 -119.35
N HIS A 486 11.39 14.11 -119.32
CA HIS A 486 12.55 14.02 -120.19
C HIS A 486 12.14 13.76 -121.65
N GLN A 487 11.18 12.86 -121.91
CA GLN A 487 10.58 12.65 -123.22
C GLN A 487 9.83 13.90 -123.70
N GLY A 488 9.08 14.55 -122.82
CA GLY A 488 8.39 15.81 -123.08
C GLY A 488 9.36 16.98 -123.31
N GLN A 489 10.52 16.99 -122.64
CA GLN A 489 11.62 17.91 -122.90
C GLN A 489 12.40 17.57 -124.18
N LEU A 490 12.48 16.30 -124.58
CA LEU A 490 13.02 15.92 -125.90
C LEU A 490 12.06 16.35 -126.99
N GLN A 491 10.77 16.04 -126.88
CA GLN A 491 9.72 16.52 -127.78
C GLN A 491 9.59 18.04 -127.76
N LEU A 492 9.81 18.72 -126.63
CA LEU A 492 9.95 20.18 -126.60
C LEU A 492 11.27 20.64 -127.21
N LYS A 493 12.40 19.96 -127.07
CA LYS A 493 13.65 20.35 -127.75
C LYS A 493 13.59 20.08 -129.25
N GLU A 494 12.84 19.07 -129.69
CA GLU A 494 12.58 18.71 -131.08
C GLU A 494 11.52 19.63 -131.69
N SER A 495 10.39 19.85 -131.03
CA SER A 495 9.39 20.82 -131.48
C SER A 495 9.83 22.27 -131.26
N GLU A 496 10.73 22.59 -130.33
CA GLU A 496 11.47 23.85 -130.30
C GLU A 496 12.68 23.84 -131.25
N ALA A 497 13.13 22.71 -131.79
CA ALA A 497 14.12 22.71 -132.88
C ALA A 497 13.38 22.98 -134.18
N ILE A 498 12.29 22.27 -134.46
CA ILE A 498 11.32 22.55 -135.52
C ILE A 498 10.75 23.96 -135.35
N PHE A 499 10.33 24.41 -134.17
CA PHE A 499 9.93 25.80 -133.97
C PHE A 499 11.09 26.77 -133.92
N ARG A 500 12.35 26.38 -133.67
CA ARG A 500 13.52 27.26 -133.91
C ARG A 500 13.93 27.26 -135.37
N GLU A 501 13.55 26.28 -136.16
CA GLU A 501 13.84 26.14 -137.58
C GLU A 501 12.69 26.68 -138.43
N GLU A 502 11.45 26.65 -137.94
CA GLU A 502 10.27 27.39 -138.39
C GLU A 502 10.30 28.82 -137.87
N LYS A 503 10.82 29.10 -136.66
CA LYS A 503 11.11 30.48 -136.21
C LYS A 503 12.35 30.99 -136.91
N PHE A 504 13.38 30.19 -137.19
CA PHE A 504 14.50 30.63 -138.03
C PHE A 504 14.14 30.63 -139.51
N GLN A 505 13.14 29.89 -140.01
CA GLN A 505 12.57 30.10 -141.34
C GLN A 505 11.63 31.31 -141.33
N LEU A 506 10.82 31.51 -140.29
CA LEU A 506 9.96 32.68 -140.10
C LEU A 506 10.77 33.92 -139.80
N GLU A 507 11.99 33.83 -139.24
CA GLU A 507 12.93 34.92 -138.99
C GLU A 507 13.90 35.08 -140.17
N HIS A 508 14.30 34.02 -140.85
CA HIS A 508 14.69 34.10 -142.26
C HIS A 508 13.50 34.50 -143.18
N LEU A 509 12.35 34.87 -142.58
CA LEU A 509 11.25 35.71 -143.11
C LEU A 509 10.88 36.94 -142.19
N HIS A 510 11.50 37.18 -141.00
CA HIS A 510 11.11 38.16 -139.92
C HIS A 510 12.28 38.75 -139.02
N GLU A 511 13.55 38.35 -139.03
CA GLU A 511 14.45 38.27 -137.83
C GLU A 511 14.71 39.49 -136.85
N LYS A 512 14.28 39.44 -135.45
CA LYS A 512 14.56 40.15 -133.98
C LYS A 512 13.75 39.80 -132.51
N LYS A 513 14.13 39.95 -131.11
CA LYS A 513 13.38 39.81 -129.62
C LYS A 513 13.83 40.40 -128.08
N LEU A 514 13.26 40.10 -126.77
CA LEU A 514 13.18 40.85 -125.30
C LEU A 514 13.39 40.24 -123.70
N LYS A 515 12.98 40.79 -122.41
CA LYS A 515 13.48 40.70 -120.82
C LYS A 515 12.56 40.76 -119.36
N SER A 516 13.00 40.82 -117.97
CA SER A 516 12.23 40.95 -116.50
C SER A 516 12.88 40.96 -114.90
N ALA A 517 12.21 40.98 -113.60
CA ALA A 517 12.71 40.99 -112.02
C ALA A 517 11.81 41.15 -110.55
N HIS A 518 12.26 41.14 -109.15
CA HIS A 518 11.52 41.03 -107.68
C HIS A 518 12.14 41.33 -106.09
N ASP A 519 11.50 41.31 -104.76
CA ASP A 519 11.99 41.70 -103.23
C ASP A 519 11.16 41.70 -101.68
N LYS A 520 11.65 41.43 -100.32
CA LYS A 520 11.36 41.99 -98.77
C LYS A 520 10.90 41.24 -97.27
N LEU A 521 11.18 41.61 -95.87
CA LEU A 521 10.59 41.19 -94.37
C LEU A 521 11.15 41.61 -92.78
N GLU A 522 10.51 41.49 -91.45
CA GLU A 522 11.04 41.57 -89.87
C GLU A 522 10.19 41.61 -88.33
N GLN A 523 10.74 41.36 -87.00
CA GLN A 523 10.59 41.74 -85.38
C GLN A 523 9.75 41.24 -83.95
N GLU A 524 10.19 41.29 -82.56
CA GLU A 524 9.45 41.21 -81.06
C GLU A 524 10.02 41.02 -79.43
N LYS A 525 9.30 41.37 -78.21
CA LYS A 525 9.03 41.00 -76.60
C LYS A 525 9.80 41.08 -75.06
N GLU A 526 9.19 41.06 -73.72
CA GLU A 526 9.74 41.12 -72.16
C GLU A 526 8.88 40.91 -70.66
N GLN A 527 9.43 40.77 -69.31
CA GLN A 527 9.07 41.14 -67.74
C GLN A 527 8.67 40.28 -66.29
N CYS A 528 8.84 40.69 -64.89
CA CYS A 528 8.54 39.96 -63.45
C CYS A 528 8.51 40.55 -61.81
N GLN A 529 8.26 39.78 -60.60
CA GLN A 529 7.97 39.89 -58.99
C GLN A 529 8.41 41.02 -57.96
N LYS A 530 9.00 42.15 -58.35
CA LYS A 530 9.45 43.22 -57.42
C LYS A 530 8.34 44.02 -56.66
N SER A 531 7.07 43.63 -56.82
CA SER A 531 5.90 44.47 -56.50
C SER A 531 5.28 44.23 -55.12
N ILE A 532 5.44 43.04 -54.52
CA ILE A 532 4.97 42.81 -53.12
C ILE A 532 5.71 43.75 -52.16
N THR A 533 7.02 43.91 -52.34
CA THR A 533 7.86 44.92 -51.66
C THR A 533 7.59 46.38 -52.09
N ALA A 534 6.60 46.65 -52.96
CA ALA A 534 6.31 47.99 -53.48
C ALA A 534 4.90 48.51 -53.12
N LEU A 535 3.95 47.64 -52.76
CA LEU A 535 2.62 48.08 -52.32
C LEU A 535 2.57 48.47 -50.83
N GLU A 536 3.52 47.99 -50.02
CA GLU A 536 3.74 48.50 -48.65
C GLU A 536 4.10 50.00 -48.64
N THR A 537 4.68 50.52 -49.72
CA THR A 537 4.94 51.97 -49.90
C THR A 537 3.72 52.79 -50.32
N ALA A 538 2.71 52.19 -50.97
CA ALA A 538 1.56 52.92 -51.51
C ALA A 538 0.56 53.41 -50.45
N LEU A 539 0.68 52.94 -49.20
CA LEU A 539 -0.18 53.31 -48.08
C LEU A 539 -0.08 54.82 -47.74
N ARG A 540 1.06 55.46 -48.02
CA ARG A 540 1.39 56.86 -47.65
C ARG A 540 0.66 57.90 -48.50
N ASP A 541 0.40 57.61 -49.77
CA ASP A 541 -0.18 58.58 -50.74
C ASP A 541 -1.66 58.94 -50.48
N LYS A 542 -2.33 58.23 -49.57
CA LYS A 542 -3.73 58.49 -49.21
C LYS A 542 -3.88 59.69 -48.27
N GLU A 543 -2.85 60.03 -47.51
CA GLU A 543 -2.96 60.94 -46.36
C GLU A 543 -3.02 62.43 -46.76
N GLU A 544 -2.34 62.85 -47.83
CA GLU A 544 -2.25 64.28 -48.18
C GLU A 544 -3.53 64.88 -48.81
N LYS A 545 -4.45 64.07 -49.33
CA LYS A 545 -5.62 64.57 -50.07
C LYS A 545 -6.70 65.24 -49.19
N LEU A 546 -6.68 65.05 -47.87
CA LEU A 546 -7.64 65.66 -46.94
C LEU A 546 -7.41 67.17 -46.67
N ARG A 547 -6.25 67.72 -47.05
CA ARG A 547 -5.74 69.00 -46.52
C ARG A 547 -6.34 70.28 -47.12
N LYS A 548 -7.09 70.23 -48.24
CA LYS A 548 -7.30 71.42 -49.12
C LYS A 548 -8.70 72.08 -49.12
N VAL A 549 -9.65 71.69 -48.26
CA VAL A 549 -11.07 72.10 -48.39
C VAL A 549 -11.51 73.26 -47.46
N GLY A 550 -10.74 73.61 -46.43
CA GLY A 550 -11.27 74.32 -45.24
C GLY A 550 -11.41 75.85 -45.25
N GLU A 551 -10.90 76.60 -46.24
CA GLU A 551 -10.52 78.01 -46.00
C GLU A 551 -11.49 79.12 -46.47
N MET A 552 -12.58 78.81 -47.20
CA MET A 552 -13.31 79.79 -48.03
C MET A 552 -14.26 80.79 -47.29
N GLN A 553 -14.72 80.52 -46.06
CA GLN A 553 -16.15 80.77 -45.74
C GLN A 553 -16.53 81.91 -44.75
N ARG A 554 -15.77 83.02 -44.60
CA ARG A 554 -15.85 83.88 -43.37
C ARG A 554 -16.31 85.37 -43.42
N VAL A 555 -16.62 86.01 -44.56
CA VAL A 555 -16.38 87.48 -44.69
C VAL A 555 -17.57 88.47 -44.49
N GLN A 556 -18.84 88.05 -44.41
CA GLN A 556 -19.94 88.89 -44.99
C GLN A 556 -20.77 89.89 -44.11
N ALA A 557 -20.81 89.85 -42.77
CA ALA A 557 -21.99 90.42 -42.03
C ALA A 557 -21.73 91.50 -40.94
N ARG A 558 -21.76 92.81 -41.28
CA ARG A 558 -21.70 93.94 -40.30
C ARG A 558 -22.36 95.27 -40.78
N GLN A 559 -23.69 95.39 -40.76
CA GLN A 559 -24.41 96.66 -40.99
C GLN A 559 -25.84 96.59 -40.42
N ALA A 560 -26.27 97.54 -39.57
CA ALA A 560 -27.64 97.55 -39.00
C ALA A 560 -28.15 98.90 -38.40
N ASP A 561 -27.86 99.20 -37.12
CA ASP A 561 -28.88 99.75 -36.18
C ASP A 561 -29.01 101.28 -35.96
N ALA A 562 -30.20 101.73 -35.50
CA ALA A 562 -30.67 103.13 -35.44
C ALA A 562 -31.52 103.51 -34.17
N THR A 563 -32.29 104.62 -34.21
CA THR A 563 -32.89 105.35 -33.05
C THR A 563 -34.43 105.56 -33.11
N LEU A 564 -35.09 106.04 -32.02
CA LEU A 564 -36.58 106.14 -31.93
C LEU A 564 -37.20 107.45 -31.32
N GLU A 565 -37.62 107.47 -30.04
CA GLU A 565 -38.76 108.30 -29.54
C GLU A 565 -38.43 109.72 -28.98
N GLN A 566 -39.44 110.59 -28.76
CA GLN A 566 -39.20 112.02 -28.41
C GLN A 566 -40.33 112.89 -27.74
N LEU A 567 -41.54 112.40 -27.40
CA LEU A 567 -42.74 113.27 -27.13
C LEU A 567 -43.34 113.12 -25.69
N ARG A 568 -44.67 113.34 -25.48
CA ARG A 568 -45.66 112.28 -25.11
C ARG A 568 -46.73 112.58 -24.03
N LYS A 569 -46.73 113.72 -23.30
CA LYS A 569 -47.38 113.83 -21.96
C LYS A 569 -48.34 115.01 -21.70
N GLU A 570 -48.41 116.01 -22.58
CA GLU A 570 -48.55 117.41 -22.14
C GLU A 570 -50.01 117.94 -21.91
N VAL A 571 -50.91 117.19 -21.23
CA VAL A 571 -52.38 117.50 -21.22
C VAL A 571 -53.13 117.41 -19.84
N GLU A 572 -52.51 116.93 -18.76
CA GLU A 572 -53.25 116.11 -17.76
C GLU A 572 -53.96 116.80 -16.55
N LEU A 573 -53.98 118.13 -16.41
CA LEU A 573 -54.05 118.77 -15.07
C LEU A 573 -55.43 119.08 -14.40
N ASN A 574 -56.52 119.36 -15.14
CA ASN A 574 -57.58 120.26 -14.59
C ASN A 574 -58.80 119.61 -13.85
N THR A 575 -58.94 118.29 -13.82
CA THR A 575 -60.22 117.62 -13.47
C THR A 575 -60.44 117.32 -11.96
N GLU A 576 -59.60 117.82 -11.07
CA GLU A 576 -59.50 117.29 -9.69
C GLU A 576 -60.55 117.78 -8.66
N LYS A 577 -60.95 119.06 -8.68
CA LYS A 577 -61.49 119.71 -7.46
C LYS A 577 -62.86 119.23 -6.97
N VAL A 578 -63.85 119.08 -7.86
CA VAL A 578 -65.25 118.77 -7.44
C VAL A 578 -65.34 117.38 -6.79
N LEU A 579 -64.37 116.50 -7.04
CA LEU A 579 -64.24 115.17 -6.44
C LEU A 579 -63.89 115.21 -4.93
N MET A 580 -63.69 116.39 -4.32
CA MET A 580 -63.29 116.52 -2.91
C MET A 580 -64.43 116.53 -1.89
N GLU A 581 -65.62 117.06 -2.19
CA GLU A 581 -66.64 117.31 -1.13
C GLU A 581 -67.56 116.11 -0.90
N MET A 582 -68.05 115.47 -1.97
CA MET A 582 -68.76 114.18 -1.90
C MET A 582 -67.96 113.13 -1.09
N LYS A 583 -66.62 113.20 -1.24
CA LYS A 583 -65.63 112.40 -0.51
C LYS A 583 -65.81 112.47 1.01
N GLN A 584 -66.13 113.63 1.59
CA GLN A 584 -66.16 113.80 3.05
C GLN A 584 -67.39 113.21 3.74
N GLN A 585 -68.57 113.25 3.13
CA GLN A 585 -69.74 112.57 3.71
C GLN A 585 -69.64 111.06 3.53
N MET A 586 -69.14 110.61 2.37
CA MET A 586 -68.85 109.21 2.10
C MET A 586 -67.84 108.65 3.14
N GLN A 587 -66.74 109.37 3.39
CA GLN A 587 -65.74 109.02 4.41
C GLN A 587 -66.33 108.70 5.79
N ARG A 588 -67.31 109.46 6.30
CA ARG A 588 -67.89 109.22 7.63
C ARG A 588 -68.71 107.93 7.72
N VAL A 589 -69.57 107.67 6.73
CA VAL A 589 -70.34 106.42 6.68
C VAL A 589 -69.42 105.23 6.43
N GLU A 590 -68.40 105.40 5.59
CA GLU A 590 -67.33 104.41 5.43
C GLU A 590 -66.57 104.18 6.74
N GLU A 591 -66.31 105.19 7.56
CA GLU A 591 -65.60 105.06 8.86
C GLU A 591 -66.42 104.30 9.91
N ASP A 592 -67.72 104.55 10.02
CA ASP A 592 -68.61 103.78 10.90
C ASP A 592 -68.76 102.33 10.39
N LEU A 593 -68.89 102.14 9.07
CA LEU A 593 -68.92 100.82 8.45
C LEU A 593 -67.59 100.07 8.64
N ARG A 594 -66.44 100.75 8.48
CA ARG A 594 -65.09 100.23 8.78
C ARG A 594 -64.98 99.82 10.25
N ARG A 595 -65.49 100.61 11.19
CA ARG A 595 -65.47 100.28 12.62
C ARG A 595 -66.35 99.06 12.94
N ALA A 596 -67.58 99.00 12.42
CA ALA A 596 -68.47 97.84 12.62
C ALA A 596 -67.93 96.57 11.95
N LYS A 597 -67.34 96.71 10.75
CA LYS A 597 -66.68 95.63 10.02
C LYS A 597 -65.46 95.11 10.79
N ALA A 598 -64.56 95.98 11.24
CA ALA A 598 -63.36 95.63 11.99
C ALA A 598 -63.65 94.90 13.33
N VAL A 599 -64.76 95.19 14.00
CA VAL A 599 -65.17 94.44 15.20
C VAL A 599 -65.61 93.01 14.84
N ARG A 600 -66.35 92.82 13.75
CA ARG A 600 -66.72 91.48 13.26
C ARG A 600 -65.53 90.71 12.69
N GLU A 601 -64.60 91.39 12.03
CA GLU A 601 -63.35 90.79 11.56
C GLU A 601 -62.51 90.30 12.75
N ARG A 602 -62.31 91.13 13.79
CA ARG A 602 -61.64 90.69 15.04
C ARG A 602 -62.32 89.50 15.70
N GLN A 603 -63.65 89.48 15.79
CA GLN A 603 -64.38 88.34 16.34
C GLN A 603 -64.19 87.07 15.48
N ALA A 604 -64.18 87.19 14.15
CA ALA A 604 -63.90 86.08 13.25
C ALA A 604 -62.43 85.62 13.34
N GLU A 605 -61.48 86.54 13.50
CA GLU A 605 -60.05 86.27 13.75
C GLU A 605 -59.85 85.55 15.10
N GLU A 606 -60.50 86.01 16.17
CA GLU A 606 -60.48 85.38 17.51
C GLU A 606 -61.05 83.94 17.47
N PHE A 607 -62.20 83.73 16.82
CA PHE A 607 -62.75 82.38 16.63
C PHE A 607 -61.86 81.52 15.72
N SER A 608 -61.25 82.09 14.67
CA SER A 608 -60.32 81.38 13.81
C SER A 608 -59.05 80.97 14.57
N HIS A 609 -58.51 81.84 15.42
CA HIS A 609 -57.36 81.52 16.28
C HIS A 609 -57.70 80.45 17.33
N GLN A 610 -58.89 80.48 17.93
CA GLN A 610 -59.35 79.41 18.83
C GLN A 610 -59.47 78.06 18.09
N GLN A 611 -60.04 78.06 16.88
CA GLN A 611 -60.16 76.86 16.05
C GLN A 611 -58.79 76.34 15.61
N GLN A 612 -57.89 77.23 15.18
CA GLN A 612 -56.51 76.90 14.80
C GLN A 612 -55.70 76.36 15.99
N ALA A 613 -55.84 76.94 17.19
CA ALA A 613 -55.16 76.45 18.38
C ALA A 613 -55.63 75.02 18.76
N LEU A 614 -56.93 74.75 18.69
CA LEU A 614 -57.48 73.41 18.93
C LEU A 614 -57.05 72.41 17.83
N GLN A 615 -57.02 72.83 16.57
CA GLN A 615 -56.48 72.04 15.46
C GLN A 615 -55.00 71.71 15.67
N GLN A 616 -54.17 72.69 16.07
CA GLN A 616 -52.75 72.49 16.37
C GLN A 616 -52.54 71.54 17.56
N GLN A 617 -53.38 71.62 18.60
CA GLN A 617 -53.35 70.67 19.73
C GLN A 617 -53.67 69.24 19.29
N HIS A 618 -54.71 69.03 18.47
CA HIS A 618 -55.05 67.71 17.96
C HIS A 618 -54.04 67.18 16.94
N GLU A 619 -53.48 68.05 16.09
CA GLU A 619 -52.35 67.69 15.23
C GLU A 619 -51.13 67.26 16.05
N GLN A 620 -50.81 67.97 17.14
CA GLN A 620 -49.70 67.60 18.01
C GLN A 620 -49.95 66.25 18.70
N GLN A 621 -51.14 66.03 19.28
CA GLN A 621 -51.55 64.74 19.82
C GLN A 621 -51.42 63.60 18.79
N LEU A 622 -51.80 63.84 17.53
CA LEU A 622 -51.64 62.87 16.45
C LEU A 622 -50.18 62.65 16.03
N ARG A 623 -49.31 63.65 16.14
CA ARG A 623 -47.85 63.50 15.93
C ARG A 623 -47.22 62.70 17.07
N ASP A 624 -47.55 63.03 18.31
CA ASP A 624 -47.02 62.36 19.52
C ASP A 624 -47.40 60.87 19.55
N VAL A 625 -48.66 60.55 19.23
CA VAL A 625 -49.12 59.15 19.12
C VAL A 625 -48.46 58.40 17.95
N ARG A 626 -48.25 59.05 16.81
CA ARG A 626 -47.51 58.44 15.67
C ARG A 626 -46.06 58.17 16.04
N LEU A 627 -45.37 59.14 16.63
CA LEU A 627 -43.99 59.02 17.09
C LEU A 627 -43.87 57.88 18.10
N HIS A 628 -44.76 57.79 19.08
CA HIS A 628 -44.76 56.68 20.04
C HIS A 628 -45.01 55.31 19.36
N CYS A 629 -45.92 55.23 18.38
CA CYS A 629 -46.11 54.01 17.58
C CYS A 629 -44.89 53.66 16.70
N GLU A 630 -44.14 54.65 16.22
CA GLU A 630 -42.92 54.45 15.44
C GLU A 630 -41.73 54.03 16.33
N GLU A 631 -41.63 54.57 17.55
CA GLU A 631 -40.70 54.14 18.60
C GLU A 631 -40.99 52.69 19.04
N GLU A 632 -42.24 52.38 19.37
CA GLU A 632 -42.68 51.03 19.77
C GLU A 632 -42.43 50.01 18.67
N LYS A 633 -42.76 50.35 17.42
CA LYS A 633 -42.42 49.53 16.24
C LYS A 633 -40.91 49.32 16.11
N SER A 634 -40.11 50.36 16.32
CA SER A 634 -38.64 50.27 16.24
C SER A 634 -38.07 49.38 17.35
N ARG A 635 -38.57 49.52 18.59
CA ARG A 635 -38.21 48.67 19.73
C ARG A 635 -38.59 47.21 19.50
N LEU A 636 -39.77 46.93 18.95
CA LEU A 636 -40.18 45.56 18.60
C LEU A 636 -39.33 44.95 17.48
N LEU A 637 -38.90 45.76 16.50
CA LEU A 637 -37.97 45.31 15.45
C LEU A 637 -36.56 45.04 16.01
N GLU A 638 -36.07 45.85 16.95
CA GLU A 638 -34.80 45.64 17.65
C GLU A 638 -34.84 44.40 18.56
N GLN A 639 -35.93 44.20 19.30
CA GLN A 639 -36.18 42.98 20.10
C GLN A 639 -36.25 41.73 19.22
N HIS A 640 -36.91 41.81 18.05
CA HIS A 640 -36.93 40.71 17.08
C HIS A 640 -35.53 40.45 16.49
N ALA A 641 -34.79 41.49 16.11
CA ALA A 641 -33.43 41.37 15.57
C ALA A 641 -32.47 40.73 16.59
N THR A 642 -32.45 41.24 17.82
CA THR A 642 -31.62 40.68 18.91
C THR A 642 -32.03 39.27 19.31
N HIS A 643 -33.31 38.93 19.27
CA HIS A 643 -33.77 37.55 19.43
C HIS A 643 -33.27 36.64 18.30
N MET A 644 -33.45 37.04 17.03
CA MET A 644 -32.97 36.28 15.87
C MET A 644 -31.44 36.13 15.88
N GLU A 645 -30.70 37.14 16.33
CA GLU A 645 -29.25 37.01 16.56
C GLU A 645 -28.93 36.02 17.68
N SER A 646 -29.67 36.02 18.80
CA SER A 646 -29.45 35.04 19.87
C SER A 646 -29.71 33.60 19.42
N VAL A 647 -30.73 33.40 18.57
CA VAL A 647 -31.07 32.11 17.94
C VAL A 647 -30.01 31.72 16.90
N ALA A 648 -29.53 32.65 16.08
CA ALA A 648 -28.44 32.40 15.14
C ALA A 648 -27.12 32.04 15.86
N ARG A 649 -26.79 32.73 16.96
CA ARG A 649 -25.59 32.44 17.78
C ARG A 649 -25.67 31.08 18.48
N THR A 650 -26.83 30.69 19.00
CA THR A 650 -27.01 29.36 19.61
C THR A 650 -27.02 28.24 18.56
N HIS A 651 -27.60 28.47 17.38
CA HIS A 651 -27.47 27.53 16.25
C HIS A 651 -26.01 27.41 15.77
N ALA A 652 -25.27 28.51 15.64
CA ALA A 652 -23.84 28.47 15.30
C ALA A 652 -23.03 27.68 16.34
N ALA A 653 -23.21 27.97 17.64
CA ALA A 653 -22.52 27.26 18.71
C ALA A 653 -22.86 25.75 18.77
N THR A 654 -24.12 25.37 18.47
CA THR A 654 -24.50 23.94 18.39
C THR A 654 -23.94 23.25 17.13
N LEU A 655 -23.86 23.94 15.99
CA LEU A 655 -23.21 23.42 14.78
C LEU A 655 -21.70 23.25 14.99
N GLU A 656 -21.02 24.24 15.57
CA GLU A 656 -19.62 24.12 15.98
C GLU A 656 -19.41 22.95 16.94
N GLN A 657 -20.29 22.77 17.94
CA GLN A 657 -20.16 21.66 18.87
C GLN A 657 -20.36 20.32 18.16
N ARG A 658 -21.35 20.18 17.28
CA ARG A 658 -21.49 18.97 16.46
C ARG A 658 -20.29 18.74 15.54
N GLN A 659 -19.67 19.78 15.02
CA GLN A 659 -18.43 19.67 14.25
C GLN A 659 -17.27 19.17 15.13
N ARG A 660 -17.13 19.65 16.36
CA ARG A 660 -16.15 19.13 17.35
C ARG A 660 -16.43 17.67 17.70
N ASP A 661 -17.69 17.31 17.98
CA ASP A 661 -18.11 15.93 18.28
C ASP A 661 -17.74 14.98 17.11
N LEU A 662 -18.01 15.41 15.87
CA LEU A 662 -17.67 14.64 14.66
C LEU A 662 -16.17 14.56 14.42
N GLN A 663 -15.40 15.64 14.65
CA GLN A 663 -13.95 15.64 14.55
C GLN A 663 -13.29 14.74 15.61
N ALA A 664 -13.79 14.75 16.85
CA ALA A 664 -13.34 13.87 17.91
C ALA A 664 -13.59 12.40 17.56
N THR A 665 -14.83 12.03 17.21
CA THR A 665 -15.16 10.65 16.83
C THR A 665 -14.53 10.19 15.50
N ALA A 666 -14.09 11.12 14.64
CA ALA A 666 -13.26 10.80 13.49
C ALA A 666 -11.81 10.49 13.91
N ALA A 667 -11.21 11.32 14.77
CA ALA A 667 -9.86 11.11 15.31
C ALA A 667 -9.77 9.84 16.17
N GLU A 668 -10.81 9.50 16.93
CA GLU A 668 -10.91 8.23 17.67
C GLU A 668 -10.89 7.01 16.74
N ARG A 669 -11.70 7.02 15.68
CA ARG A 669 -11.70 5.95 14.65
C ARG A 669 -10.36 5.87 13.92
N GLU A 670 -9.74 7.00 13.64
CA GLU A 670 -8.43 7.05 13.00
C GLU A 670 -7.33 6.50 13.92
N ASN A 671 -7.37 6.81 15.22
CA ASN A 671 -6.47 6.24 16.22
C ASN A 671 -6.67 4.73 16.37
N GLN A 672 -7.91 4.24 16.41
CA GLN A 672 -8.19 2.80 16.37
C GLN A 672 -7.63 2.16 15.09
N ALA A 673 -7.76 2.81 13.93
CA ALA A 673 -7.16 2.33 12.68
C ALA A 673 -5.62 2.37 12.69
N ARG A 674 -4.98 3.34 13.36
CA ARG A 674 -3.53 3.36 13.61
C ARG A 674 -3.11 2.19 14.51
N GLU A 675 -3.84 1.94 15.60
CA GLU A 675 -3.58 0.82 16.51
C GLU A 675 -3.73 -0.55 15.84
N TRP A 676 -4.76 -0.73 15.00
CA TRP A 676 -4.92 -1.97 14.24
C TRP A 676 -3.76 -2.17 13.26
N ARG A 677 -3.42 -1.15 12.46
CA ARG A 677 -2.23 -1.20 11.57
C ARG A 677 -0.93 -1.47 12.32
N HIS A 678 -0.78 -0.99 13.55
CA HIS A 678 0.38 -1.28 14.40
C HIS A 678 0.41 -2.76 14.79
N LYS A 679 -0.70 -3.30 15.31
CA LYS A 679 -0.85 -4.72 15.69
C LYS A 679 -0.65 -5.63 14.47
N ASP A 680 -1.21 -5.27 13.31
CA ASP A 680 -1.04 -6.00 12.06
C ASP A 680 0.44 -5.98 11.60
N ALA A 681 1.13 -4.84 11.72
CA ALA A 681 2.55 -4.73 11.41
C ALA A 681 3.45 -5.52 12.40
N GLU A 682 3.10 -5.55 13.69
CA GLU A 682 3.78 -6.38 14.69
C GLU A 682 3.60 -7.88 14.40
N ILE A 683 2.39 -8.30 14.00
CA ILE A 683 2.09 -9.68 13.59
C ILE A 683 2.82 -10.03 12.29
N ILE A 684 2.85 -9.14 11.30
CA ILE A 684 3.60 -9.34 10.05
C ILE A 684 5.09 -9.49 10.35
N ALA A 685 5.69 -8.60 11.16
CA ALA A 685 7.10 -8.70 11.53
C ALA A 685 7.43 -10.01 12.28
N GLN A 686 6.55 -10.48 13.17
CA GLN A 686 6.70 -11.78 13.84
C GLN A 686 6.60 -12.94 12.84
N LEU A 687 5.67 -12.89 11.89
CA LEU A 687 5.54 -13.90 10.84
C LEU A 687 6.77 -13.91 9.92
N GLU A 688 7.27 -12.74 9.50
CA GLU A 688 8.51 -12.59 8.74
C GLU A 688 9.71 -13.16 9.50
N GLU A 689 9.84 -12.89 10.80
CA GLU A 689 10.89 -13.48 11.65
C GLU A 689 10.79 -15.02 11.71
N THR A 690 9.58 -15.59 11.81
CA THR A 690 9.40 -17.05 11.75
C THR A 690 9.68 -17.64 10.37
N VAL A 691 9.35 -16.93 9.28
CA VAL A 691 9.65 -17.35 7.92
C VAL A 691 11.15 -17.33 7.65
N LEU A 692 11.88 -16.31 8.15
CA LEU A 692 13.34 -16.25 8.07
C LEU A 692 13.99 -17.41 8.84
N LYS A 693 13.54 -17.70 10.07
CA LYS A 693 14.03 -18.87 10.84
C LYS A 693 13.78 -20.20 10.14
N LEU A 694 12.58 -20.38 9.55
CA LEU A 694 12.28 -21.58 8.77
C LEU A 694 13.09 -21.67 7.47
N GLN A 695 13.44 -20.54 6.86
CA GLN A 695 14.37 -20.50 5.72
C GLN A 695 15.79 -20.89 6.16
N GLU A 696 16.30 -20.35 7.26
CA GLU A 696 17.60 -20.73 7.84
C GLU A 696 17.65 -22.23 8.20
N GLU A 697 16.61 -22.78 8.83
CA GLU A 697 16.50 -24.22 9.12
C GLU A 697 16.51 -25.08 7.84
N VAL A 698 15.79 -24.66 6.80
CA VAL A 698 15.75 -25.35 5.51
C VAL A 698 17.09 -25.23 4.78
N GLU A 699 17.79 -24.10 4.86
CA GLU A 699 19.14 -23.94 4.30
C GLU A 699 20.17 -24.80 5.04
N GLN A 700 20.13 -24.84 6.37
CA GLN A 700 20.96 -25.70 7.20
C GLN A 700 20.72 -27.19 6.88
N ALA A 701 19.45 -27.62 6.81
CA ALA A 701 19.08 -28.99 6.41
C ALA A 701 19.55 -29.33 4.98
N ASN A 702 19.48 -28.38 4.04
CA ASN A 702 20.03 -28.56 2.70
C ASN A 702 21.57 -28.60 2.68
N CYS A 703 22.26 -27.88 3.56
CA CYS A 703 23.72 -27.95 3.70
C CYS A 703 24.16 -29.30 4.27
N LEU A 704 23.49 -29.80 5.31
CA LEU A 704 23.70 -31.14 5.85
C LEU A 704 23.43 -32.22 4.80
N ARG A 705 22.33 -32.10 4.03
CA ARG A 705 22.02 -33.03 2.93
C ARG A 705 23.07 -32.98 1.80
N LYS A 706 23.62 -31.81 1.48
CA LYS A 706 24.73 -31.68 0.51
C LYS A 706 25.99 -32.36 1.02
N GLN A 707 26.33 -32.20 2.31
CA GLN A 707 27.47 -32.89 2.94
C GLN A 707 27.29 -34.42 2.88
N GLN A 708 26.14 -34.95 3.30
CA GLN A 708 25.80 -36.37 3.21
C GLN A 708 25.88 -36.93 1.78
N LEU A 709 25.48 -36.13 0.77
CA LEU A 709 25.60 -36.53 -0.65
C LEU A 709 27.05 -36.54 -1.14
N VAL A 710 27.92 -35.68 -0.61
CA VAL A 710 29.37 -35.72 -0.87
C VAL A 710 30.01 -36.92 -0.18
N GLU A 711 29.67 -37.19 1.09
CA GLU A 711 30.14 -38.38 1.83
C GLU A 711 29.74 -39.69 1.13
N LEU A 712 28.48 -39.82 0.72
CA LEU A 712 28.01 -40.96 -0.09
C LEU A 712 28.63 -41.01 -1.49
N GLY A 713 29.06 -39.86 -2.04
CA GLY A 713 29.82 -39.79 -3.28
C GLY A 713 31.24 -40.32 -3.14
N LEU A 714 31.92 -39.93 -2.05
CA LEU A 714 33.26 -40.42 -1.69
C LEU A 714 33.24 -41.93 -1.42
N LEU A 715 32.32 -42.43 -0.59
CA LEU A 715 32.18 -43.86 -0.29
C LEU A 715 31.96 -44.70 -1.56
N ARG A 716 31.15 -44.22 -2.51
CA ARG A 716 30.94 -44.90 -3.81
C ARG A 716 32.17 -44.87 -4.71
N GLU A 717 32.96 -43.80 -4.66
CA GLU A 717 34.22 -43.73 -5.41
C GLU A 717 35.31 -44.60 -4.76
N GLU A 718 35.31 -44.74 -3.43
CA GLU A 718 36.13 -45.72 -2.69
C GLU A 718 35.73 -47.16 -3.01
N GLU A 719 34.43 -47.50 -3.02
CA GLU A 719 33.92 -48.82 -3.46
C GLU A 719 34.30 -49.11 -4.93
N LYS A 720 34.21 -48.10 -5.81
CA LYS A 720 34.61 -48.17 -7.22
C LYS A 720 36.12 -48.35 -7.38
N GLN A 721 36.94 -47.68 -6.57
CA GLN A 721 38.40 -47.87 -6.57
C GLN A 721 38.77 -49.25 -6.01
N ALA A 722 38.13 -49.71 -4.94
CA ALA A 722 38.33 -51.05 -4.38
C ALA A 722 37.97 -52.16 -5.38
N THR A 723 36.85 -52.04 -6.08
CA THR A 723 36.45 -52.98 -7.14
C THR A 723 37.36 -52.91 -8.36
N LEU A 724 37.83 -51.73 -8.76
CA LEU A 724 38.85 -51.60 -9.81
C LEU A 724 40.17 -52.28 -9.41
N LEU A 725 40.67 -52.06 -8.19
CA LEU A 725 41.88 -52.72 -7.68
C LEU A 725 41.72 -54.25 -7.59
N GLN A 726 40.53 -54.74 -7.22
CA GLN A 726 40.19 -56.16 -7.27
C GLN A 726 40.21 -56.70 -8.72
N HIS A 727 39.59 -55.97 -9.67
CA HIS A 727 39.62 -56.34 -11.09
C HIS A 727 41.04 -56.31 -11.66
N GLU A 728 41.87 -55.33 -11.34
CA GLU A 728 43.28 -55.28 -11.72
C GLU A 728 44.07 -56.46 -11.14
N THR A 729 43.82 -56.81 -9.87
CA THR A 729 44.42 -57.98 -9.22
C THR A 729 44.03 -59.29 -9.92
N ILE A 730 42.75 -59.47 -10.26
CA ILE A 730 42.25 -60.64 -11.00
C ILE A 730 42.81 -60.65 -12.43
N CYS A 731 42.89 -59.51 -13.11
CA CYS A 731 43.52 -59.42 -14.43
C CYS A 731 45.02 -59.71 -14.38
N ALA A 732 45.73 -59.34 -13.31
CA ALA A 732 47.13 -59.69 -13.10
C ALA A 732 47.31 -61.20 -12.84
N GLN A 733 46.41 -61.82 -12.07
CA GLN A 733 46.37 -63.28 -11.88
C GLN A 733 46.14 -64.01 -13.21
N ILE A 734 45.12 -63.62 -13.98
CA ILE A 734 44.82 -64.22 -15.29
C ILE A 734 45.96 -64.00 -16.28
N ARG A 735 46.65 -62.84 -16.26
CA ARG A 735 47.86 -62.62 -17.06
C ARG A 735 49.00 -63.53 -16.64
N ALA A 736 49.27 -63.69 -15.35
CA ALA A 736 50.30 -64.60 -14.85
C ALA A 736 49.98 -66.07 -15.20
N GLU A 737 48.71 -66.46 -15.21
CA GLU A 737 48.26 -67.78 -15.66
C GLU A 737 48.38 -67.95 -17.19
N ALA A 738 48.09 -66.91 -17.97
CA ALA A 738 48.29 -66.89 -19.43
C ALA A 738 49.78 -66.92 -19.81
N GLU A 739 50.63 -66.16 -19.12
CA GLU A 739 52.09 -66.17 -19.27
C GLU A 739 52.66 -67.53 -18.87
N ARG A 740 52.18 -68.13 -17.78
CA ARG A 740 52.56 -69.49 -17.38
C ARG A 740 52.16 -70.54 -18.41
N THR A 741 50.91 -70.52 -18.89
CA THR A 741 50.42 -71.51 -19.85
C THR A 741 51.03 -71.35 -21.24
N THR A 742 51.28 -70.12 -21.71
CA THR A 742 52.05 -69.88 -22.94
C THR A 742 53.52 -70.29 -22.79
N LEU A 743 54.14 -70.05 -21.64
CA LEU A 743 55.52 -70.49 -21.36
C LEU A 743 55.63 -72.02 -21.25
N ASP A 744 54.63 -72.70 -20.66
CA ASP A 744 54.57 -74.17 -20.61
C ASP A 744 54.25 -74.77 -22.01
N ALA A 745 53.40 -74.12 -22.82
CA ALA A 745 53.20 -74.48 -24.22
C ALA A 745 54.45 -74.24 -25.08
N HIS A 746 55.22 -73.18 -24.83
CA HIS A 746 56.50 -72.94 -25.50
C HIS A 746 57.55 -74.00 -25.13
N LYS A 747 57.57 -74.50 -23.88
CA LYS A 747 58.41 -75.67 -23.53
C LYS A 747 57.99 -76.92 -24.30
N GLN A 748 56.68 -77.19 -24.38
CA GLN A 748 56.15 -78.33 -25.14
C GLN A 748 56.54 -78.24 -26.62
N HIS A 749 56.31 -77.09 -27.26
CA HIS A 749 56.68 -76.84 -28.65
C HIS A 749 58.20 -76.87 -28.89
N ALA A 750 59.02 -76.42 -27.93
CA ALA A 750 60.47 -76.57 -28.00
C ALA A 750 60.90 -78.04 -27.96
N VAL A 751 60.30 -78.85 -27.09
CA VAL A 751 60.52 -80.31 -27.04
C VAL A 751 60.02 -80.99 -28.32
N GLU A 752 58.93 -80.52 -28.93
CA GLU A 752 58.47 -81.01 -30.24
C GLU A 752 59.40 -80.63 -31.39
N ILE A 753 60.01 -79.43 -31.36
CA ILE A 753 61.09 -79.02 -32.28
C ILE A 753 62.32 -79.89 -32.08
N GLU A 754 62.76 -80.15 -30.84
CA GLU A 754 63.88 -81.05 -30.56
C GLU A 754 63.60 -82.49 -31.05
N GLN A 755 62.40 -83.00 -30.82
CA GLN A 755 62.01 -84.34 -31.31
C GLN A 755 61.89 -84.41 -32.84
N SER A 756 61.37 -83.38 -33.51
CA SER A 756 61.23 -83.36 -34.96
C SER A 756 62.57 -83.12 -35.67
N SER A 757 63.40 -82.21 -35.16
CA SER A 757 64.76 -82.02 -35.66
C SER A 757 65.67 -83.24 -35.40
N ALA A 758 65.51 -83.95 -34.28
CA ALA A 758 66.18 -85.23 -34.05
C ALA A 758 65.77 -86.29 -35.10
N LYS A 759 64.47 -86.44 -35.39
CA LYS A 759 63.97 -87.34 -36.44
C LYS A 759 64.54 -86.95 -37.82
N SER A 760 64.49 -85.68 -38.19
CA SER A 760 65.07 -85.21 -39.45
C SER A 760 66.59 -85.34 -39.51
N ALA A 761 67.30 -85.32 -38.37
CA ALA A 761 68.73 -85.63 -38.31
C ALA A 761 69.02 -87.13 -38.46
N GLU A 762 68.14 -88.02 -38.00
CA GLU A 762 68.21 -89.46 -38.30
C GLU A 762 67.88 -89.75 -39.78
N GLU A 763 66.89 -89.06 -40.35
CA GLU A 763 66.56 -89.12 -41.78
C GLU A 763 67.72 -88.60 -42.64
N LEU A 764 68.35 -87.48 -42.27
CA LEU A 764 69.55 -86.96 -42.94
C LEU A 764 70.70 -87.96 -42.88
N LYS A 765 71.02 -88.54 -41.72
CA LYS A 765 72.06 -89.59 -41.60
C LYS A 765 71.75 -90.80 -42.48
N LYS A 766 70.48 -91.20 -42.57
CA LYS A 766 70.04 -92.28 -43.46
C LYS A 766 70.24 -91.91 -44.93
N MET A 767 69.89 -90.70 -45.33
CA MET A 767 70.12 -90.18 -46.69
C MET A 767 71.62 -90.04 -47.01
N GLU A 768 72.46 -89.61 -46.06
CA GLU A 768 73.92 -89.58 -46.18
C GLU A 768 74.49 -90.98 -46.45
N VAL A 769 74.04 -91.99 -45.70
CA VAL A 769 74.41 -93.40 -45.93
C VAL A 769 73.94 -93.86 -47.31
N ASP A 770 72.67 -93.67 -47.66
CA ASP A 770 72.11 -94.07 -48.96
C ASP A 770 72.80 -93.37 -50.14
N TYR A 771 73.20 -92.10 -49.99
CA TYR A 771 73.99 -91.38 -51.00
C TYR A 771 75.45 -91.87 -51.05
N SER A 772 76.09 -92.19 -49.92
CA SER A 772 77.45 -92.77 -49.93
C SER A 772 77.48 -94.12 -50.65
N VAL A 773 76.46 -94.96 -50.46
CA VAL A 773 76.28 -96.24 -51.16
C VAL A 773 76.07 -95.98 -52.65
N LYS A 774 75.16 -95.09 -53.05
CA LYS A 774 74.96 -94.71 -54.46
C LYS A 774 76.23 -94.15 -55.12
N LEU A 775 77.02 -93.35 -54.40
CA LEU A 775 78.28 -92.79 -54.89
C LEU A 775 79.31 -93.91 -55.14
N SER A 776 79.41 -94.88 -54.22
CA SER A 776 80.30 -96.04 -54.38
C SER A 776 79.88 -96.95 -55.56
N GLN A 777 78.58 -97.12 -55.77
CA GLN A 777 78.02 -97.86 -56.90
C GLN A 777 78.27 -97.14 -58.23
N ALA A 778 78.10 -95.81 -58.26
CA ALA A 778 78.39 -94.99 -59.42
C ALA A 778 79.90 -94.98 -59.76
N ALA A 779 80.77 -94.87 -58.75
CA ALA A 779 82.23 -94.95 -58.94
C ALA A 779 82.65 -96.32 -59.50
N LYS A 780 82.05 -97.41 -59.02
CA LYS A 780 82.27 -98.76 -59.58
C LYS A 780 81.78 -98.86 -61.03
N ALA A 781 80.57 -98.37 -61.33
CA ALA A 781 80.04 -98.38 -62.69
C ALA A 781 80.90 -97.53 -63.66
N ILE A 782 81.50 -96.44 -63.19
CA ILE A 782 82.45 -95.63 -63.96
C ILE A 782 83.74 -96.43 -64.24
N MET A 783 84.28 -97.15 -63.26
CA MET A 783 85.41 -98.07 -63.50
C MET A 783 85.08 -99.16 -64.52
N ASP A 784 83.93 -99.82 -64.37
CA ASP A 784 83.49 -100.90 -65.26
C ASP A 784 83.29 -100.39 -66.71
N LEU A 785 82.75 -99.16 -66.88
CA LEU A 785 82.65 -98.49 -68.18
C LEU A 785 84.01 -98.04 -68.73
N GLN A 786 84.93 -97.55 -67.90
CA GLN A 786 86.30 -97.19 -68.33
C GLN A 786 87.07 -98.42 -68.83
N ALA A 787 86.91 -99.58 -68.19
CA ALA A 787 87.47 -100.84 -68.65
C ALA A 787 86.87 -101.27 -70.01
N GLN A 788 85.56 -101.13 -70.21
CA GLN A 788 84.91 -101.39 -71.51
C GLN A 788 85.39 -100.43 -72.60
N VAL A 789 85.55 -99.14 -72.31
CA VAL A 789 86.10 -98.15 -73.26
C VAL A 789 87.54 -98.48 -73.65
N ALA A 790 88.38 -98.92 -72.70
CA ALA A 790 89.74 -99.37 -72.99
C ALA A 790 89.74 -100.60 -73.92
N SER A 791 88.93 -101.62 -73.63
CA SER A 791 88.78 -102.82 -74.47
C SER A 791 88.31 -102.49 -75.89
N ILE A 792 87.34 -101.57 -76.03
CA ILE A 792 86.82 -101.12 -77.33
C ILE A 792 87.88 -100.30 -78.08
N HIS A 793 88.73 -99.54 -77.37
CA HIS A 793 89.83 -98.78 -77.97
C HIS A 793 90.94 -99.71 -78.50
N GLU A 794 91.34 -100.74 -77.75
CA GLU A 794 92.26 -101.77 -78.24
C GLU A 794 91.67 -102.49 -79.47
N GLU A 795 90.42 -102.94 -79.41
CA GLU A 795 89.74 -103.56 -80.57
C GLU A 795 89.69 -102.65 -81.80
N ALA A 796 89.44 -101.35 -81.63
CA ALA A 796 89.43 -100.37 -82.71
C ALA A 796 90.83 -100.16 -83.31
N SER A 797 91.87 -100.07 -82.46
CA SER A 797 93.25 -99.92 -82.91
C SER A 797 93.73 -101.14 -83.71
N GLN A 798 93.38 -102.36 -83.27
CA GLN A 798 93.71 -103.61 -83.96
C GLN A 798 93.00 -103.69 -85.33
N LYS A 799 91.73 -103.29 -85.39
CA LYS A 799 90.95 -103.22 -86.65
C LYS A 799 91.50 -102.17 -87.62
N SER A 800 92.04 -101.05 -87.12
CA SER A 800 92.75 -100.06 -87.96
C SER A 800 94.04 -100.65 -88.53
N LEU A 801 94.87 -101.26 -87.69
CA LEU A 801 96.15 -101.86 -88.09
C LEU A 801 95.99 -102.94 -89.17
N ASP A 802 94.94 -103.77 -89.07
CA ASP A 802 94.64 -104.80 -90.08
C ASP A 802 93.94 -104.25 -91.34
N ALA A 803 93.37 -103.04 -91.30
CA ALA A 803 92.93 -102.31 -92.49
C ALA A 803 94.12 -101.65 -93.22
N GLU A 804 95.04 -101.04 -92.47
CA GLU A 804 96.27 -100.41 -92.99
C GLU A 804 97.18 -101.42 -93.72
N LYS A 805 97.37 -102.63 -93.15
CA LYS A 805 98.09 -103.72 -93.83
C LYS A 805 97.48 -104.08 -95.20
N ARG A 806 96.15 -104.29 -95.24
CA ARG A 806 95.43 -104.59 -96.49
C ARG A 806 95.53 -103.46 -97.52
N LEU A 807 95.58 -102.21 -97.08
CA LEU A 807 95.82 -101.06 -97.95
C LEU A 807 97.25 -101.06 -98.49
N HIS A 808 98.25 -101.39 -97.67
CA HIS A 808 99.65 -101.50 -98.06
C HIS A 808 99.88 -102.63 -99.08
N ASP A 809 99.28 -103.80 -98.86
CA ASP A 809 99.32 -104.94 -99.78
C ASP A 809 98.67 -104.61 -101.14
N ALA A 810 97.58 -103.83 -101.13
CA ALA A 810 96.93 -103.35 -102.36
C ALA A 810 97.79 -102.31 -103.10
N VAL A 811 98.43 -101.38 -102.39
CA VAL A 811 99.29 -100.34 -102.97
C VAL A 811 100.57 -100.93 -103.56
N THR A 812 101.24 -101.85 -102.85
CA THR A 812 102.44 -102.53 -103.37
C THR A 812 102.12 -103.37 -104.61
N LYS A 813 100.97 -104.04 -104.64
CA LYS A 813 100.50 -104.74 -105.85
C LYS A 813 100.26 -103.79 -107.02
N MET A 814 99.55 -102.67 -106.82
CA MET A 814 99.35 -101.65 -107.86
C MET A 814 100.66 -101.00 -108.34
N GLN A 815 101.67 -100.89 -107.47
CA GLN A 815 103.00 -100.44 -107.86
C GLN A 815 103.70 -101.47 -108.76
N GLY A 816 103.63 -102.75 -108.43
CA GLY A 816 104.13 -103.84 -109.29
C GLY A 816 103.46 -103.86 -110.66
N ASP A 817 102.13 -103.73 -110.72
CA ASP A 817 101.37 -103.66 -111.98
C ASP A 817 101.76 -102.42 -112.82
N LEU A 818 101.99 -101.26 -112.18
CA LEU A 818 102.50 -100.04 -112.83
C LEU A 818 103.94 -100.19 -113.34
N GLU A 819 104.80 -100.91 -112.61
CA GLU A 819 106.18 -101.15 -113.03
C GLU A 819 106.27 -102.16 -114.17
N ALA A 820 105.43 -103.21 -114.16
CA ALA A 820 105.26 -104.11 -115.29
C ALA A 820 104.80 -103.36 -116.55
N LEU A 821 103.77 -102.50 -116.44
CA LEU A 821 103.28 -101.71 -117.58
C LEU A 821 104.32 -100.71 -118.11
N ARG A 822 105.13 -100.11 -117.22
CA ARG A 822 106.28 -99.27 -117.57
C ARG A 822 107.42 -100.07 -118.22
N GLN A 823 107.61 -101.33 -117.83
CA GLN A 823 108.60 -102.22 -118.42
C GLN A 823 108.16 -102.67 -119.82
N GLU A 824 106.89 -102.96 -120.03
CA GLU A 824 106.31 -103.26 -121.34
C GLU A 824 106.34 -102.05 -122.29
N HIS A 825 106.05 -100.85 -121.78
CA HIS A 825 106.26 -99.59 -122.51
C HIS A 825 107.74 -99.32 -122.82
N ARG A 826 108.68 -99.73 -121.95
CA ARG A 826 110.12 -99.66 -122.26
C ARG A 826 110.52 -100.66 -123.34
N SER A 827 110.04 -101.90 -123.29
CA SER A 827 110.31 -102.92 -124.31
C SER A 827 109.82 -102.49 -125.69
N THR A 828 108.58 -102.01 -125.78
CA THR A 828 108.01 -101.51 -127.05
C THR A 828 108.71 -100.24 -127.56
N LEU A 829 109.13 -99.32 -126.68
CA LEU A 829 109.96 -98.17 -127.07
C LEU A 829 111.40 -98.56 -127.46
N GLN A 830 111.96 -99.63 -126.89
CA GLN A 830 113.24 -100.22 -127.31
C GLN A 830 113.13 -100.95 -128.64
N GLU A 831 112.01 -101.62 -128.92
CA GLU A 831 111.76 -102.29 -130.20
C GLU A 831 111.50 -101.29 -131.32
N LEU A 832 110.76 -100.21 -131.06
CA LEU A 832 110.63 -99.06 -131.98
C LEU A 832 111.96 -98.32 -132.18
N HIS A 833 112.81 -98.19 -131.15
CA HIS A 833 114.19 -97.73 -131.35
C HIS A 833 115.03 -98.73 -132.15
N GLY A 834 114.87 -100.04 -131.92
CA GLY A 834 115.52 -101.09 -132.69
C GLY A 834 115.17 -101.02 -134.18
N GLN A 835 113.90 -100.78 -134.50
CA GLN A 835 113.40 -100.57 -135.87
C GLN A 835 113.93 -99.26 -136.47
N LYS A 836 113.89 -98.16 -135.72
CA LYS A 836 114.51 -96.88 -136.13
C LYS A 836 116.00 -97.06 -136.41
N ASP A 837 116.71 -97.81 -135.58
CA ASP A 837 118.15 -98.03 -135.71
C ASP A 837 118.50 -99.08 -136.76
N THR A 838 117.61 -100.02 -137.11
CA THR A 838 117.77 -100.84 -138.33
C THR A 838 117.46 -100.04 -139.58
N HIS A 839 116.47 -99.13 -139.58
CA HIS A 839 116.24 -98.21 -140.69
C HIS A 839 117.40 -97.21 -140.88
N LEU A 840 118.00 -96.69 -139.80
CA LEU A 840 119.22 -95.87 -139.87
C LEU A 840 120.43 -96.68 -140.33
N ARG A 841 120.60 -97.93 -139.86
CA ARG A 841 121.67 -98.83 -140.37
C ARG A 841 121.44 -99.22 -141.83
N LEU A 842 120.19 -99.37 -142.28
CA LEU A 842 119.85 -99.61 -143.68
C LEU A 842 120.15 -98.36 -144.52
N SER A 843 119.76 -97.16 -144.08
CA SER A 843 120.11 -95.89 -144.74
C SER A 843 121.64 -95.75 -144.85
N ALA A 844 122.37 -95.96 -143.75
CA ALA A 844 123.83 -95.98 -143.74
C ALA A 844 124.42 -97.10 -144.63
N SER A 845 123.73 -98.23 -144.81
CA SER A 845 124.16 -99.29 -145.74
C SER A 845 123.91 -98.94 -147.20
N TRP A 846 122.84 -98.20 -147.52
CA TRP A 846 122.58 -97.67 -148.86
C TRP A 846 123.50 -96.49 -149.19
N GLU A 847 123.80 -95.62 -148.22
CA GLU A 847 124.85 -94.60 -148.31
C GLU A 847 126.23 -95.24 -148.51
N LYS A 848 126.52 -96.32 -147.78
CA LYS A 848 127.77 -97.08 -147.94
C LYS A 848 127.81 -97.84 -149.26
N GLN A 849 126.69 -98.32 -149.80
CA GLN A 849 126.61 -98.85 -151.16
C GLN A 849 126.75 -97.75 -152.22
N LEU A 850 126.26 -96.54 -151.98
CA LEU A 850 126.51 -95.37 -152.83
C LEU A 850 127.98 -94.94 -152.77
N GLN A 851 128.63 -95.03 -151.60
CA GLN A 851 130.08 -94.85 -151.46
C GLN A 851 130.86 -96.00 -152.12
N GLU A 852 130.38 -97.24 -152.10
CA GLU A 852 130.97 -98.34 -152.87
C GLU A 852 130.77 -98.15 -154.38
N ILE A 853 129.62 -97.67 -154.83
CA ILE A 853 129.36 -97.31 -156.23
C ILE A 853 130.28 -96.16 -156.63
N GLY A 854 130.51 -95.19 -155.75
CA GLY A 854 131.48 -94.11 -155.91
C GLY A 854 132.92 -94.60 -155.96
N LEU A 855 133.33 -95.50 -155.06
CA LEU A 855 134.66 -96.13 -155.04
C LEU A 855 134.90 -96.98 -156.29
N LYS A 856 133.92 -97.80 -156.70
CA LYS A 856 133.96 -98.54 -157.99
C LYS A 856 134.02 -97.57 -159.18
N HIS A 857 133.37 -96.41 -159.09
CA HIS A 857 133.50 -95.29 -160.03
C HIS A 857 134.75 -94.41 -159.82
N GLN A 858 135.66 -94.78 -158.91
CA GLN A 858 136.97 -94.13 -158.73
C GLN A 858 138.11 -95.10 -159.11
N GLU A 859 137.94 -96.39 -158.80
CA GLU A 859 138.65 -97.53 -159.40
C GLU A 859 138.52 -97.55 -160.94
N GLN A 860 137.38 -97.06 -161.46
CA GLN A 860 137.19 -96.53 -162.83
C GLN A 860 138.49 -95.99 -163.45
N VAL A 861 139.12 -95.02 -162.78
CA VAL A 861 140.18 -94.20 -163.35
C VAL A 861 141.54 -94.88 -163.22
N THR A 862 141.77 -95.70 -162.20
CA THR A 862 143.02 -96.45 -162.04
C THR A 862 143.10 -97.64 -162.99
N ALA A 863 142.02 -98.43 -163.13
CA ALA A 863 141.99 -99.56 -164.05
C ALA A 863 142.13 -99.12 -165.52
N LEU A 864 141.37 -98.09 -165.93
CA LEU A 864 141.46 -97.54 -167.30
C LEU A 864 142.81 -96.87 -167.59
N ARG A 865 143.53 -96.36 -166.58
CA ARG A 865 144.90 -95.85 -166.75
C ARG A 865 145.92 -96.98 -166.89
N GLN A 866 145.83 -98.04 -166.09
CA GLN A 866 146.85 -99.09 -166.06
C GLN A 866 146.83 -100.02 -167.29
N GLU A 867 145.69 -100.38 -167.87
CA GLU A 867 145.70 -101.18 -169.12
C GLU A 867 145.78 -100.32 -170.40
N HIS A 868 145.52 -99.01 -170.31
CA HIS A 868 146.03 -98.07 -171.31
C HIS A 868 147.57 -97.99 -171.34
N GLU A 869 148.28 -98.58 -170.37
CA GLU A 869 149.73 -98.78 -170.41
C GLU A 869 150.16 -100.10 -171.10
N LYS A 870 149.31 -101.15 -171.12
CA LYS A 870 149.54 -102.32 -172.01
C LYS A 870 149.23 -102.02 -173.48
N LYS A 871 148.55 -100.92 -173.78
CA LYS A 871 148.24 -100.36 -175.11
C LYS A 871 149.47 -100.17 -176.03
N LEU A 872 150.69 -100.38 -175.50
CA LEU A 872 151.98 -100.30 -176.18
C LEU A 872 152.63 -101.65 -176.52
N LYS A 873 152.13 -102.81 -176.05
CA LYS A 873 152.78 -104.12 -176.21
C LYS A 873 151.77 -105.26 -176.41
N GLY A 874 151.39 -105.54 -177.66
CA GLY A 874 150.45 -106.64 -177.99
C GLY A 874 150.22 -106.96 -179.47
N LEU A 875 150.26 -105.94 -180.36
CA LEU A 875 150.17 -106.03 -181.83
C LEU A 875 148.81 -106.46 -182.44
N MET A 876 148.59 -106.00 -183.68
CA MET A 876 147.53 -106.35 -184.66
C MET A 876 146.04 -106.17 -184.22
N PRO A 877 145.21 -105.40 -184.96
CA PRO A 877 143.75 -105.26 -184.74
C PRO A 877 142.94 -106.55 -184.96
N ALA A 878 141.60 -106.46 -184.92
CA ALA A 878 140.70 -107.61 -185.10
C ALA A 878 140.52 -108.04 -186.57
N ASP A 879 140.56 -107.11 -187.53
CA ASP A 879 141.01 -107.39 -188.90
C ASP A 879 142.55 -107.27 -188.94
N VAL A 880 143.23 -107.92 -189.89
CA VAL A 880 144.70 -108.10 -189.89
C VAL A 880 145.23 -108.91 -188.67
N ARG A 881 144.41 -109.16 -187.64
CA ARG A 881 144.05 -110.55 -187.28
C ARG A 881 143.20 -111.11 -188.42
N LYS A 882 141.87 -110.97 -188.44
CA LYS A 882 140.97 -111.65 -189.39
C LYS A 882 141.39 -111.61 -190.86
N GLN A 883 141.74 -110.46 -191.43
CA GLN A 883 142.22 -110.40 -192.84
C GLN A 883 143.60 -111.04 -193.07
N LEU A 884 144.46 -111.21 -192.05
CA LEU A 884 145.64 -112.08 -192.11
C LEU A 884 145.39 -113.47 -191.53
N GLU A 885 144.31 -113.75 -190.83
CA GLU A 885 143.85 -115.12 -190.55
C GLU A 885 143.25 -115.71 -191.84
N GLU A 886 142.59 -114.90 -192.66
CA GLU A 886 142.15 -115.21 -194.03
C GLU A 886 143.36 -115.33 -194.99
N THR A 887 144.35 -114.44 -194.91
CA THR A 887 145.56 -114.53 -195.76
C THR A 887 146.55 -115.61 -195.31
N ILE A 888 146.78 -115.80 -194.01
CA ILE A 888 147.68 -116.84 -193.46
C ILE A 888 147.00 -118.20 -193.47
N ALA A 889 145.66 -118.33 -193.39
CA ALA A 889 145.00 -119.60 -193.72
C ALA A 889 145.15 -119.94 -195.21
N SER A 890 144.98 -118.96 -196.11
CA SER A 890 145.25 -119.15 -197.55
C SER A 890 146.71 -119.56 -197.81
N LEU A 891 147.67 -118.89 -197.17
CA LEU A 891 149.09 -119.18 -197.34
C LEU A 891 149.57 -120.42 -196.58
N GLN A 892 149.00 -120.82 -195.44
CA GLN A 892 149.27 -122.14 -194.84
C GLN A 892 148.66 -123.26 -195.68
N SER A 893 147.51 -123.04 -196.30
CA SER A 893 146.89 -123.97 -197.26
C SER A 893 147.77 -124.19 -198.51
N GLN A 894 148.65 -123.25 -198.86
CA GLN A 894 149.51 -123.35 -200.05
C GLN A 894 150.99 -123.60 -199.73
N VAL A 895 151.53 -123.12 -198.60
CA VAL A 895 152.91 -123.37 -198.16
C VAL A 895 153.06 -124.78 -197.55
N ASN A 896 152.02 -125.39 -196.97
CA ASN A 896 152.03 -126.83 -196.69
C ASN A 896 152.26 -127.68 -197.96
N CYS A 897 151.98 -127.14 -199.15
CA CYS A 897 152.23 -127.78 -200.44
C CYS A 897 153.58 -127.40 -201.07
N LEU A 898 154.28 -126.38 -200.57
CA LEU A 898 155.54 -125.85 -201.13
C LEU A 898 156.76 -126.07 -200.21
N GLN A 899 156.61 -126.01 -198.88
CA GLN A 899 157.68 -126.37 -197.95
C GLN A 899 157.96 -127.89 -198.00
N LYS A 900 156.92 -128.70 -198.30
CA LYS A 900 157.02 -130.09 -198.78
C LYS A 900 157.89 -130.30 -200.03
N ARG A 901 158.29 -129.23 -200.75
CA ARG A 901 159.02 -129.29 -202.02
C ARG A 901 160.42 -128.67 -201.99
N ALA A 902 160.76 -127.88 -200.97
CA ALA A 902 162.15 -127.48 -200.72
C ALA A 902 162.89 -128.54 -199.88
N SER A 903 162.21 -129.25 -198.97
CA SER A 903 162.76 -130.46 -198.33
C SER A 903 163.16 -131.51 -199.37
N LEU A 904 162.29 -131.71 -200.37
CA LEU A 904 162.46 -132.54 -201.58
C LEU A 904 163.69 -132.17 -202.44
N LEU A 905 164.41 -131.09 -202.12
CA LEU A 905 165.60 -130.60 -202.85
C LEU A 905 166.79 -130.23 -201.96
N GLN A 906 166.60 -129.87 -200.68
CA GLN A 906 167.68 -129.33 -199.83
C GLN A 906 168.19 -130.33 -198.77
N GLU A 907 167.46 -131.42 -198.51
CA GLU A 907 168.06 -132.65 -197.98
C GLU A 907 169.14 -133.20 -198.96
N GLN A 908 169.13 -132.72 -200.22
CA GLN A 908 170.18 -132.93 -201.21
C GLN A 908 171.30 -131.86 -201.20
N LEU A 909 171.34 -130.88 -200.27
CA LEU A 909 172.43 -129.91 -200.16
C LEU A 909 173.10 -129.78 -198.77
N ASP A 910 172.38 -129.93 -197.65
CA ASP A 910 173.03 -130.17 -196.34
C ASP A 910 173.85 -131.48 -196.35
N ASN A 911 173.54 -132.35 -197.32
CA ASN A 911 174.36 -133.33 -198.02
C ASN A 911 175.91 -133.12 -198.00
N GLN A 912 176.45 -131.89 -198.02
CA GLN A 912 177.91 -131.68 -198.16
C GLN A 912 178.54 -130.54 -197.34
N LYS A 913 179.44 -130.95 -196.43
CA LYS A 913 180.72 -130.30 -196.04
C LYS A 913 180.69 -129.02 -195.18
N THR A 914 181.36 -129.13 -194.01
CA THR A 914 182.82 -128.99 -194.05
C THR A 914 183.48 -130.30 -193.61
N LEU A 915 184.56 -130.68 -194.31
CA LEU A 915 185.29 -131.96 -194.20
C LEU A 915 184.40 -133.21 -194.34
#